data_AF-A0A086XTI9-F1
#
_entry.id   AF-A0A086XTI9-F1
#
_cell.length_a   1.000
_cell.length_b   1.000
_cell.length_c   1.000
_cell.angle_alpha   90.00
_cell.angle_beta   90.00
_cell.angle_gamma   90.00
#
_symmetry.space_group_name_H-M   'P 1'
#
loop_
_entity.id
_entity.type
_entity.pdbx_description
1 polymer ?
#
loop_
_entity_poly.entity_id
_entity_poly.type
_entity_poly.pdbx_seq_one_letter_code
_entity_poly.pdbx_strand_id
1 'polypeptide(L)'
;MAIKLVDSVDDLLSALRVVKGGDTILLEDGDYGYLYLSSGLKGQLPEYDSTVTIAALNPGKATFSKMDVRGASNLAFEGLDVSNSLQIWYNSSNVAVRNSTITNLTVRDTQGADISGNTIGGGSFGLVLQAASDVSVRGNYIHDVTTDLVRIVGNSHDVVVENNLISDTVARPPTHPDLIQMFGLNGATPHDITIRGNILHDDLSTGSVRPQGIFMNGPMGATGFQDILIEQNLIWTQHINTIYINGADGNFVIRDNSMIATQWSNGANIRLAGWNNEGISVTGNVSRAIGDEGNGTTAWNNYNFGTGKWFNATGDQTDIFQSPQYIGWKSFLPVAGSAIDFGSGYGAQGRLKELLAGVDNDFGVTRLVMEETDNLSLKGHSKSWFRFADGGTLDLDEATVSLTFSANSASGARTILSKDSAGLDHGFSATVNSGTLTLRFEDDSGIKTIVHDGIAAKTDYNLVMSFDDGKATAWLNGRSIGQVETGMDWSKNGSDLILGADGGLSKYGPRSFFSGTVGDLRIYDQGMTYSQLSAHVDARESYLAAVEAAKDTSHTVFYHGGITDFKNTVRDAIVTETDDKFSTTEGTVALNFRPELVNGGRGLVSRDSTGLGDGFHIAISNGSLVVKFEDDDGTQALRYEGIERYKDYSVVASFGNGVADVWVNNTHLGQVETNMDWTDNSDSLILGALNSNSAAGTTSAMHGAYFGALNGVLVVDESMTPQELAAYIDAHPLILV
;
A
#
# COMPACT_ATOMS: atom_id res chain seq x y z
N MET A 1 10.69 -11.36 -11.86
CA MET A 1 9.56 -10.74 -11.18
C MET A 1 8.35 -11.61 -11.48
N ALA A 2 8.08 -12.52 -10.56
CA ALA A 2 6.85 -13.29 -10.54
C ALA A 2 5.81 -12.55 -9.67
N ILE A 3 4.53 -12.81 -9.93
CA ILE A 3 3.42 -12.40 -9.07
C ILE A 3 2.85 -13.67 -8.44
N LYS A 4 2.61 -13.65 -7.12
CA LYS A 4 1.95 -14.74 -6.38
C LYS A 4 0.65 -14.22 -5.79
N LEU A 5 -0.46 -14.91 -6.03
CA LEU A 5 -1.78 -14.50 -5.55
C LEU A 5 -2.13 -15.31 -4.30
N VAL A 6 -2.54 -14.63 -3.23
CA VAL A 6 -2.88 -15.27 -1.95
C VAL A 6 -4.14 -14.66 -1.37
N ASP A 7 -4.99 -15.46 -0.73
CA ASP A 7 -6.26 -15.04 -0.12
C ASP A 7 -6.29 -15.24 1.42
N SER A 8 -5.22 -15.80 1.98
CA SER A 8 -5.10 -16.09 3.41
C SER A 8 -3.72 -15.77 3.98
N VAL A 9 -3.63 -15.65 5.31
CA VAL A 9 -2.35 -15.42 5.99
C VAL A 9 -1.42 -16.63 5.89
N ASP A 10 -1.96 -17.84 5.83
CA ASP A 10 -1.17 -19.06 5.69
C ASP A 10 -0.58 -19.14 4.28
N ASP A 11 -1.32 -18.73 3.25
CA ASP A 11 -0.81 -18.63 1.89
C ASP A 11 0.23 -17.52 1.75
N LEU A 12 0.01 -16.36 2.37
CA LEU A 12 1.02 -15.29 2.44
C LEU A 12 2.32 -15.80 3.07
N LEU A 13 2.24 -16.50 4.20
CA LEU A 13 3.42 -17.07 4.86
C LEU A 13 4.11 -18.16 4.03
N SER A 14 3.34 -18.88 3.20
CA SER A 14 3.85 -19.90 2.29
C SER A 14 4.56 -19.26 1.10
N ALA A 15 3.94 -18.24 0.50
CA ALA A 15 4.50 -17.44 -0.58
C ALA A 15 5.83 -16.79 -0.15
N LEU A 16 5.88 -16.20 1.04
CA LEU A 16 7.10 -15.61 1.60
C LEU A 16 8.26 -16.60 1.77
N ARG A 17 8.03 -17.91 1.75
CA ARG A 17 9.13 -18.90 1.82
C ARG A 17 9.72 -19.25 0.46
N VAL A 18 9.00 -18.96 -0.62
CA VAL A 18 9.36 -19.42 -1.98
C VAL A 18 9.68 -18.28 -2.95
N VAL A 19 9.18 -17.07 -2.69
CA VAL A 19 9.50 -15.90 -3.51
C VAL A 19 10.96 -15.46 -3.38
N LYS A 20 11.46 -14.80 -4.41
CA LYS A 20 12.80 -14.19 -4.45
C LYS A 20 12.70 -12.67 -4.51
N GLY A 21 13.81 -11.99 -4.24
CA GLY A 21 13.86 -10.53 -4.37
C GLY A 21 13.44 -10.08 -5.78
N GLY A 22 12.64 -9.01 -5.83
CA GLY A 22 12.01 -8.47 -7.03
C GLY A 22 10.66 -9.11 -7.39
N ASP A 23 10.16 -10.08 -6.62
CA ASP A 23 8.81 -10.64 -6.80
C ASP A 23 7.75 -9.85 -6.03
N THR A 24 6.47 -10.04 -6.42
CA THR A 24 5.31 -9.45 -5.75
C THR A 24 4.36 -10.55 -5.25
N ILE A 25 3.95 -10.46 -3.99
CA ILE A 25 2.83 -11.21 -3.42
C ILE A 25 1.62 -10.29 -3.42
N LEU A 26 0.61 -10.65 -4.18
CA LEU A 26 -0.64 -9.93 -4.35
C LEU A 26 -1.71 -10.54 -3.45
N LEU A 27 -2.31 -9.71 -2.60
CA LEU A 27 -3.34 -10.10 -1.66
C LEU A 27 -4.72 -9.87 -2.27
N GLU A 28 -5.56 -10.90 -2.30
CA GLU A 28 -7.00 -10.73 -2.57
C GLU A 28 -7.69 -9.90 -1.46
N ASP A 29 -8.92 -9.48 -1.73
CA ASP A 29 -9.74 -8.77 -0.75
C ASP A 29 -10.07 -9.70 0.42
N GLY A 30 -9.79 -9.29 1.65
CA GLY A 30 -10.05 -10.16 2.80
C GLY A 30 -9.46 -9.69 4.12
N ASP A 31 -9.75 -10.45 5.18
CA ASP A 31 -9.16 -10.31 6.51
C ASP A 31 -8.08 -11.38 6.71
N TYR A 32 -6.83 -10.93 6.78
CA TYR A 32 -5.65 -11.75 7.00
C TYR A 32 -5.30 -11.86 8.50
N GLY A 33 -6.10 -11.26 9.38
CA GLY A 33 -5.94 -11.38 10.82
C GLY A 33 -4.64 -10.76 11.33
N TYR A 34 -3.87 -11.50 12.11
CA TYR A 34 -2.60 -11.03 12.67
C TYR A 34 -1.44 -11.60 11.87
N LEU A 35 -0.62 -10.71 11.29
CA LEU A 35 0.61 -11.09 10.64
C LEU A 35 1.81 -10.89 11.56
N TYR A 36 2.50 -11.97 11.86
CA TYR A 36 3.80 -11.98 12.52
C TYR A 36 4.85 -12.45 11.53
N LEU A 37 5.86 -11.61 11.29
CA LEU A 37 6.98 -11.90 10.43
C LEU A 37 8.28 -11.81 11.25
N SER A 38 9.08 -12.88 11.22
CA SER A 38 10.40 -12.88 11.83
C SER A 38 11.42 -13.65 11.00
N SER A 39 12.66 -13.18 11.00
CA SER A 39 13.82 -13.91 10.47
C SER A 39 14.47 -14.83 11.53
N GLY A 40 15.32 -15.77 11.09
CA GLY A 40 16.17 -16.62 11.95
C GLY A 40 15.76 -18.10 12.06
N LEU A 41 16.38 -18.85 12.99
CA LEU A 41 16.28 -20.33 13.16
C LEU A 41 14.86 -20.91 13.30
N LYS A 42 13.87 -20.07 13.65
CA LYS A 42 12.44 -20.41 13.70
C LYS A 42 11.59 -19.43 12.90
N GLY A 43 12.23 -18.49 12.22
CA GLY A 43 11.61 -17.44 11.44
C GLY A 43 10.87 -18.00 10.24
N GLN A 44 9.88 -17.24 9.77
CA GLN A 44 9.12 -17.56 8.57
C GLN A 44 9.75 -16.97 7.31
N LEU A 45 10.74 -16.08 7.46
CA LEU A 45 11.32 -15.31 6.37
C LEU A 45 12.73 -15.78 5.98
N PRO A 46 12.97 -16.05 4.69
CA PRO A 46 14.30 -16.08 4.09
C PRO A 46 15.00 -14.71 4.16
N GLU A 47 16.31 -14.71 3.90
CA GLU A 47 17.04 -13.48 3.58
C GLU A 47 16.87 -13.18 2.09
N TYR A 48 16.31 -12.01 1.76
CA TYR A 48 16.15 -11.57 0.37
C TYR A 48 17.30 -10.66 -0.05
N ASP A 49 17.78 -10.84 -1.28
CA ASP A 49 18.84 -10.02 -1.88
C ASP A 49 18.35 -8.64 -2.38
N SER A 50 17.05 -8.51 -2.61
CA SER A 50 16.35 -7.31 -3.06
C SER A 50 14.88 -7.35 -2.63
N THR A 51 14.14 -6.26 -2.83
CA THR A 51 12.79 -6.06 -2.27
C THR A 51 11.79 -7.11 -2.75
N VAL A 52 11.09 -7.75 -1.82
CA VAL A 52 9.82 -8.46 -2.08
C VAL A 52 8.67 -7.53 -1.76
N THR A 53 7.75 -7.34 -2.70
CA THR A 53 6.58 -6.48 -2.51
C THR A 53 5.37 -7.31 -2.08
N ILE A 54 4.65 -6.87 -1.05
CA ILE A 54 3.39 -7.42 -0.59
C ILE A 54 2.33 -6.35 -0.82
N ALA A 55 1.50 -6.53 -1.84
CA ALA A 55 0.56 -5.53 -2.32
C ALA A 55 -0.88 -6.01 -2.22
N ALA A 56 -1.82 -5.13 -1.88
CA ALA A 56 -3.24 -5.41 -2.06
C ALA A 56 -3.64 -5.33 -3.54
N LEU A 57 -4.44 -6.29 -4.01
CA LEU A 57 -5.06 -6.22 -5.34
C LEU A 57 -5.92 -4.97 -5.49
N ASN A 58 -6.69 -4.67 -4.44
CA ASN A 58 -7.47 -3.44 -4.32
C ASN A 58 -7.00 -2.69 -3.04
N PRO A 59 -6.40 -1.50 -3.17
CA PRO A 59 -5.93 -0.73 -2.01
C PRO A 59 -7.01 -0.55 -0.94
N GLY A 60 -6.65 -0.85 0.31
CA GLY A 60 -7.54 -0.79 1.48
C GLY A 60 -8.49 -1.99 1.64
N LYS A 61 -8.39 -3.04 0.80
CA LYS A 61 -9.26 -4.23 0.90
C LYS A 61 -8.59 -5.48 1.46
N ALA A 62 -7.26 -5.53 1.47
CA ALA A 62 -6.51 -6.52 2.24
C ALA A 62 -6.24 -5.97 3.64
N THR A 63 -6.99 -6.50 4.62
CA THR A 63 -7.02 -5.99 5.99
C THR A 63 -6.21 -6.88 6.94
N PHE A 64 -5.50 -6.23 7.86
CA PHE A 64 -4.80 -6.88 8.96
C PHE A 64 -5.25 -6.26 10.28
N SER A 65 -5.56 -7.11 11.26
CA SER A 65 -5.79 -6.69 12.64
C SER A 65 -4.52 -6.12 13.28
N LYS A 66 -3.34 -6.65 12.95
CA LYS A 66 -2.03 -6.19 13.43
C LYS A 66 -0.93 -6.75 12.51
N MET A 67 0.18 -6.02 12.39
CA MET A 67 1.40 -6.49 11.74
C MET A 67 2.62 -6.29 12.65
N ASP A 68 3.46 -7.32 12.78
CA ASP A 68 4.69 -7.31 13.58
C ASP A 68 5.85 -7.86 12.73
N VAL A 69 6.76 -6.99 12.30
CA VAL A 69 7.86 -7.24 11.35
C VAL A 69 9.20 -7.14 12.08
N ARG A 70 9.85 -8.29 12.29
CA ARG A 70 11.01 -8.42 13.19
C ARG A 70 12.25 -8.96 12.50
N GLY A 71 13.33 -8.18 12.54
CA GLY A 71 14.61 -8.54 11.91
C GLY A 71 14.48 -8.87 10.43
N ALA A 72 13.43 -8.37 9.78
CA ALA A 72 13.16 -8.62 8.37
C ALA A 72 13.92 -7.60 7.53
N SER A 73 14.29 -7.98 6.30
CA SER A 73 14.94 -7.05 5.39
C SER A 73 14.36 -7.13 3.99
N ASN A 74 14.42 -6.00 3.26
CA ASN A 74 14.00 -5.90 1.86
C ASN A 74 12.53 -6.31 1.63
N LEU A 75 11.62 -5.67 2.37
CA LEU A 75 10.17 -5.87 2.23
C LEU A 75 9.48 -4.56 1.89
N ALA A 76 8.47 -4.59 1.03
CA ALA A 76 7.55 -3.48 0.81
C ALA A 76 6.11 -3.92 1.07
N PHE A 77 5.34 -3.08 1.75
CA PHE A 77 3.91 -3.28 2.01
C PHE A 77 3.12 -2.17 1.33
N GLU A 78 2.21 -2.51 0.42
CA GLU A 78 1.55 -1.54 -0.46
C GLU A 78 0.03 -1.72 -0.49
N GLY A 79 -0.73 -0.64 -0.29
CA GLY A 79 -2.19 -0.70 -0.41
C GLY A 79 -2.91 -1.40 0.74
N LEU A 80 -2.28 -1.60 1.91
CA LEU A 80 -2.87 -2.38 3.00
C LEU A 80 -3.77 -1.54 3.90
N ASP A 81 -4.67 -2.20 4.65
CA ASP A 81 -5.35 -1.61 5.80
C ASP A 81 -4.94 -2.34 7.09
N VAL A 82 -4.36 -1.62 8.05
CA VAL A 82 -3.87 -2.15 9.33
C VAL A 82 -4.56 -1.46 10.50
N SER A 83 -5.64 -2.08 10.97
CA SER A 83 -6.62 -1.47 11.89
C SER A 83 -6.14 -1.22 13.32
N ASN A 84 -5.06 -1.85 13.80
CA ASN A 84 -4.53 -1.63 15.15
C ASN A 84 -3.12 -1.04 15.15
N SER A 85 -2.13 -1.83 14.73
CA SER A 85 -0.74 -1.37 14.69
C SER A 85 0.10 -2.14 13.69
N LEU A 86 1.02 -1.41 13.05
CA LEU A 86 2.14 -1.96 12.29
C LEU A 86 3.44 -1.64 13.02
N GLN A 87 4.21 -2.68 13.35
CA GLN A 87 5.47 -2.55 14.09
C GLN A 87 6.62 -3.10 13.24
N ILE A 88 7.62 -2.27 12.94
CA ILE A 88 8.87 -2.66 12.27
C ILE A 88 10.00 -2.49 13.28
N TRP A 89 10.68 -3.58 13.61
CA TRP A 89 11.65 -3.57 14.71
C TRP A 89 12.66 -4.73 14.71
N TYR A 90 13.52 -4.73 15.74
CA TYR A 90 14.55 -5.72 15.99
C TYR A 90 15.56 -5.87 14.84
N ASN A 91 16.25 -4.77 14.52
CA ASN A 91 17.26 -4.70 13.47
C ASN A 91 16.70 -5.08 12.10
N SER A 92 15.48 -4.61 11.80
CA SER A 92 14.95 -4.70 10.44
C SER A 92 15.68 -3.71 9.54
N SER A 93 15.72 -3.97 8.22
CA SER A 93 16.34 -3.03 7.28
C SER A 93 15.62 -2.96 5.93
N ASN A 94 15.64 -1.80 5.26
CA ASN A 94 15.05 -1.65 3.92
C ASN A 94 13.57 -2.09 3.87
N VAL A 95 12.75 -1.56 4.79
CA VAL A 95 11.33 -1.86 4.88
C VAL A 95 10.51 -0.65 4.43
N ALA A 96 9.69 -0.84 3.40
CA ALA A 96 8.79 0.18 2.89
C ALA A 96 7.34 -0.09 3.28
N VAL A 97 6.60 0.98 3.58
CA VAL A 97 5.16 0.96 3.83
C VAL A 97 4.56 2.10 3.02
N ARG A 98 3.77 1.76 2.01
CA ARG A 98 3.28 2.71 1.01
C ARG A 98 1.79 2.62 0.81
N ASN A 99 1.15 3.75 0.52
CA ASN A 99 -0.24 3.81 0.07
C ASN A 99 -1.18 2.97 0.96
N SER A 100 -0.90 2.93 2.27
CA SER A 100 -1.59 2.07 3.22
C SER A 100 -2.31 2.88 4.30
N THR A 101 -3.43 2.36 4.80
CA THR A 101 -4.16 2.91 5.94
C THR A 101 -3.71 2.21 7.22
N ILE A 102 -3.26 2.95 8.24
CA ILE A 102 -2.63 2.37 9.43
C ILE A 102 -3.04 3.13 10.69
N THR A 103 -3.51 2.43 11.72
CA THR A 103 -3.93 3.12 12.95
C THR A 103 -2.78 3.63 13.81
N ASN A 104 -1.73 2.82 14.00
CA ASN A 104 -0.49 3.24 14.68
C ASN A 104 0.72 2.61 13.96
N LEU A 105 1.69 3.43 13.55
CA LEU A 105 2.91 2.96 12.92
C LEU A 105 4.12 3.17 13.84
N THR A 106 4.88 2.11 14.11
CA THR A 106 6.13 2.20 14.87
C THR A 106 7.28 1.60 14.07
N VAL A 107 8.32 2.40 13.88
CA VAL A 107 9.62 1.99 13.32
C VAL A 107 10.66 2.14 14.42
N ARG A 108 11.27 1.03 14.82
CA ARG A 108 12.18 1.00 15.96
C ARG A 108 13.42 0.17 15.66
N ASP A 109 14.61 0.59 16.07
CA ASP A 109 15.84 -0.20 15.90
C ASP A 109 15.95 -0.72 14.44
N THR A 110 15.72 0.16 13.46
CA THR A 110 15.54 -0.17 12.03
C THR A 110 16.30 0.82 11.17
N GLN A 111 16.90 0.35 10.07
CA GLN A 111 17.63 1.18 9.11
C GLN A 111 16.94 1.17 7.74
N GLY A 112 16.85 2.30 7.04
CA GLY A 112 16.38 2.31 5.65
C GLY A 112 14.87 2.11 5.53
N ALA A 113 14.06 2.86 6.27
CA ALA A 113 12.60 2.75 6.18
C ALA A 113 12.01 3.81 5.24
N ASP A 114 11.06 3.40 4.39
CA ASP A 114 10.33 4.31 3.49
C ASP A 114 8.84 4.30 3.81
N ILE A 115 8.35 5.40 4.37
CA ILE A 115 6.96 5.58 4.78
C ILE A 115 6.33 6.65 3.89
N SER A 116 5.61 6.24 2.84
CA SER A 116 5.10 7.17 1.83
C SER A 116 3.64 6.98 1.41
N GLY A 117 2.91 8.08 1.18
CA GLY A 117 1.52 8.02 0.71
C GLY A 117 0.56 7.32 1.67
N ASN A 118 0.88 7.22 2.97
CA ASN A 118 0.03 6.51 3.92
C ASN A 118 -0.99 7.43 4.58
N THR A 119 -2.14 6.88 4.93
CA THR A 119 -3.08 7.49 5.88
C THR A 119 -2.83 6.86 7.25
N ILE A 120 -2.37 7.64 8.22
CA ILE A 120 -1.94 7.14 9.54
C ILE A 120 -2.74 7.85 10.64
N GLY A 121 -3.62 7.18 11.35
CA GLY A 121 -4.48 7.88 12.30
C GLY A 121 -5.50 7.07 13.09
N GLY A 122 -6.17 7.71 14.05
CA GLY A 122 -7.20 7.09 14.92
C GLY A 122 -6.66 6.37 16.16
N GLY A 123 -5.34 6.34 16.34
CA GLY A 123 -4.66 5.66 17.43
C GLY A 123 -4.27 6.54 18.62
N SER A 124 -3.37 6.00 19.44
CA SER A 124 -2.72 6.80 20.49
C SER A 124 -1.67 7.72 19.88
N PHE A 125 -0.83 7.17 19.00
CA PHE A 125 0.21 7.87 18.24
C PHE A 125 -0.02 7.65 16.75
N GLY A 126 0.44 8.58 15.91
CA GLY A 126 0.42 8.36 14.46
C GLY A 126 1.62 7.52 14.06
N LEU A 127 2.78 8.17 14.02
CA LEU A 127 4.08 7.59 13.66
C LEU A 127 5.09 7.74 14.80
N VAL A 128 5.76 6.64 15.16
CA VAL A 128 6.86 6.64 16.12
C VAL A 128 8.13 6.11 15.46
N LEU A 129 9.18 6.93 15.43
CA LEU A 129 10.54 6.57 15.05
C LEU A 129 11.40 6.52 16.32
N GLN A 130 11.90 5.33 16.66
CA GLN A 130 12.71 5.11 17.87
C GLN A 130 14.02 4.41 17.55
N ALA A 131 15.15 5.10 17.73
CA ALA A 131 16.46 4.58 17.33
C ALA A 131 16.45 4.03 15.89
N ALA A 132 15.81 4.77 14.98
CA ALA A 132 15.70 4.42 13.57
C ALA A 132 16.60 5.33 12.75
N SER A 133 17.26 4.78 11.73
CA SER A 133 18.17 5.54 10.87
C SER A 133 17.83 5.41 9.39
N ASP A 134 18.20 6.42 8.61
CA ASP A 134 17.95 6.46 7.15
C ASP A 134 16.45 6.26 6.86
N VAL A 135 15.61 7.19 7.34
CA VAL A 135 14.15 7.08 7.27
C VAL A 135 13.54 8.19 6.43
N SER A 136 12.73 7.80 5.46
CA SER A 136 11.90 8.67 4.62
C SER A 136 10.46 8.67 5.13
N VAL A 137 9.89 9.84 5.39
CA VAL A 137 8.46 10.03 5.72
C VAL A 137 7.89 11.08 4.76
N ARG A 138 7.19 10.65 3.70
CA ARG A 138 6.79 11.53 2.58
C ARG A 138 5.34 11.40 2.12
N GLY A 139 4.65 12.51 1.88
CA GLY A 139 3.31 12.47 1.28
C GLY A 139 2.26 11.75 2.12
N ASN A 140 2.47 11.61 3.43
CA ASN A 140 1.53 10.93 4.31
C ASN A 140 0.46 11.93 4.80
N TYR A 141 -0.74 11.40 5.04
CA TYR A 141 -1.77 12.04 5.83
C TYR A 141 -1.76 11.45 7.25
N ILE A 142 -1.30 12.21 8.24
CA ILE A 142 -1.19 11.74 9.63
C ILE A 142 -2.18 12.52 10.50
N HIS A 143 -3.16 11.84 11.08
CA HIS A 143 -4.31 12.51 11.69
C HIS A 143 -5.02 11.79 12.85
N ASP A 144 -5.88 12.52 13.56
CA ASP A 144 -6.84 11.99 14.54
C ASP A 144 -6.23 11.12 15.64
N VAL A 145 -5.12 11.56 16.24
CA VAL A 145 -4.50 10.82 17.35
C VAL A 145 -4.69 11.51 18.69
N THR A 146 -4.67 10.73 19.76
CA THR A 146 -4.92 11.25 21.11
C THR A 146 -3.71 11.90 21.77
N THR A 147 -2.49 11.61 21.31
CA THR A 147 -1.23 12.15 21.83
C THR A 147 -0.43 12.84 20.71
N ASP A 148 0.76 12.37 20.35
CA ASP A 148 1.61 13.01 19.35
C ASP A 148 1.43 12.34 17.98
N LEU A 149 1.29 13.16 16.93
CA LEU A 149 1.13 12.67 15.55
C LEU A 149 2.42 12.04 15.05
N VAL A 150 3.57 12.68 15.28
CA VAL A 150 4.88 12.13 14.94
C VAL A 150 5.82 12.23 16.14
N ARG A 151 6.52 11.13 16.44
CA ARG A 151 7.60 11.09 17.44
C ARG A 151 8.91 10.65 16.80
N ILE A 152 9.98 11.38 17.08
CA ILE A 152 11.35 10.99 16.70
C ILE A 152 12.20 10.99 17.97
N VAL A 153 12.64 9.81 18.41
CA VAL A 153 13.21 9.63 19.75
C VAL A 153 14.45 8.74 19.76
N GLY A 154 15.25 8.87 20.82
CA GLY A 154 16.46 8.07 21.02
C GLY A 154 17.53 8.37 19.97
N ASN A 155 18.32 7.37 19.59
CA ASN A 155 19.38 7.52 18.58
C ASN A 155 18.82 7.47 17.15
N SER A 156 17.78 8.24 16.85
CA SER A 156 17.23 8.32 15.49
C SER A 156 17.97 9.38 14.68
N HIS A 157 18.39 9.06 13.46
CA HIS A 157 19.18 9.96 12.62
C HIS A 157 19.04 9.71 11.13
N ASP A 158 19.50 10.65 10.29
CA ASP A 158 19.29 10.61 8.84
C ASP A 158 17.80 10.48 8.47
N VAL A 159 16.94 11.26 9.14
CA VAL A 159 15.49 11.21 8.94
C VAL A 159 15.02 12.42 8.14
N VAL A 160 14.18 12.17 7.13
CA VAL A 160 13.51 13.20 6.36
C VAL A 160 12.00 13.08 6.54
N VAL A 161 11.39 14.11 7.15
CA VAL A 161 9.94 14.30 7.23
C VAL A 161 9.55 15.40 6.25
N GLU A 162 9.03 15.01 5.09
CA GLU A 162 8.87 15.92 3.95
C GLU A 162 7.50 15.83 3.29
N ASN A 163 6.88 16.99 3.01
CA ASN A 163 5.63 17.08 2.26
C ASN A 163 4.51 16.19 2.82
N ASN A 164 4.33 16.16 4.14
CA ASN A 164 3.20 15.47 4.78
C ASN A 164 2.11 16.46 5.17
N LEU A 165 0.87 15.99 5.24
CA LEU A 165 -0.23 16.64 5.95
C LEU A 165 -0.32 16.02 7.34
N ILE A 166 0.06 16.80 8.35
CA ILE A 166 0.07 16.37 9.75
C ILE A 166 -0.95 17.23 10.47
N SER A 167 -2.08 16.62 10.80
CA SER A 167 -3.23 17.40 11.24
C SER A 167 -4.01 16.75 12.36
N ASP A 168 -4.63 17.58 13.18
CA ASP A 168 -5.74 17.21 14.05
C ASP A 168 -5.38 16.23 15.18
N THR A 169 -5.41 16.76 16.40
CA THR A 169 -5.27 15.97 17.61
C THR A 169 -6.61 15.87 18.33
N VAL A 170 -7.11 14.65 18.53
CA VAL A 170 -8.37 14.40 19.25
C VAL A 170 -8.18 14.35 20.78
N ALA A 171 -7.10 14.98 21.27
CA ALA A 171 -6.65 14.90 22.64
C ALA A 171 -7.62 15.57 23.63
N ARG A 172 -7.64 15.02 24.85
CA ARG A 172 -8.38 15.55 26.01
C ARG A 172 -7.47 15.64 27.23
N PRO A 173 -7.70 16.58 28.16
CA PRO A 173 -6.94 16.66 29.39
C PRO A 173 -6.93 15.30 30.14
N PRO A 174 -5.81 14.89 30.75
CA PRO A 174 -4.57 15.65 30.96
C PRO A 174 -3.53 15.50 29.84
N THR A 175 -3.86 14.85 28.72
CA THR A 175 -2.91 14.60 27.63
C THR A 175 -2.47 15.91 26.99
N HIS A 176 -1.17 16.02 26.70
CA HIS A 176 -0.58 17.17 26.02
C HIS A 176 0.00 16.70 24.68
N PRO A 177 -0.72 16.92 23.56
CA PRO A 177 -0.27 16.46 22.24
C PRO A 177 0.69 17.45 21.56
N ASP A 178 1.52 16.93 20.68
CA ASP A 178 2.39 17.67 19.77
C ASP A 178 2.20 17.15 18.33
N LEU A 179 2.25 18.04 17.33
CA LEU A 179 2.19 17.59 15.93
C LEU A 179 3.47 16.83 15.55
N ILE A 180 4.64 17.33 15.98
CA ILE A 180 5.91 16.61 15.88
C ILE A 180 6.66 16.78 17.21
N GLN A 181 6.93 15.67 17.90
CA GLN A 181 7.68 15.65 19.15
C GLN A 181 9.06 15.00 18.98
N MET A 182 10.10 15.60 19.55
CA MET A 182 11.44 15.03 19.63
C MET A 182 12.03 15.13 21.03
N PHE A 183 12.61 14.03 21.52
CA PHE A 183 13.29 13.98 22.81
C PHE A 183 14.31 12.85 22.89
N GLY A 184 15.27 12.98 23.80
CA GLY A 184 16.26 11.94 24.04
C GLY A 184 15.66 10.73 24.75
N LEU A 185 16.10 9.54 24.36
CA LEU A 185 15.66 8.28 24.95
C LEU A 185 16.84 7.32 25.06
N ASN A 186 16.92 6.54 26.13
CA ASN A 186 17.98 5.57 26.38
C ASN A 186 19.40 6.15 26.30
N GLY A 187 19.59 7.41 26.72
CA GLY A 187 20.89 8.06 26.77
C GLY A 187 21.40 8.64 25.45
N ALA A 188 20.57 8.68 24.42
CA ALA A 188 20.87 9.27 23.12
C ALA A 188 19.80 10.29 22.71
N THR A 189 20.19 11.23 21.83
CA THR A 189 19.34 12.30 21.30
C THR A 189 19.24 12.19 19.78
N PRO A 190 18.07 12.47 19.17
CA PRO A 190 17.95 12.53 17.71
C PRO A 190 18.86 13.59 17.08
N HIS A 191 19.42 13.30 15.90
CA HIS A 191 20.32 14.19 15.15
C HIS A 191 20.20 13.95 13.63
N ASP A 192 20.74 14.82 12.77
CA ASP A 192 20.66 14.68 11.30
C ASP A 192 19.21 14.56 10.79
N ILE A 193 18.36 15.51 11.16
CA ILE A 193 16.91 15.48 10.87
C ILE A 193 16.51 16.66 9.99
N THR A 194 15.79 16.37 8.90
CA THR A 194 15.16 17.39 8.04
C THR A 194 13.64 17.33 8.18
N ILE A 195 13.01 18.46 8.50
CA ILE A 195 11.55 18.64 8.51
C ILE A 195 11.21 19.71 7.47
N ARG A 196 10.68 19.31 6.31
CA ARG A 196 10.51 20.18 5.14
C ARG A 196 9.13 20.14 4.51
N GLY A 197 8.59 21.31 4.13
CA GLY A 197 7.46 21.35 3.19
C GLY A 197 6.14 20.77 3.72
N ASN A 198 6.07 20.44 5.01
CA ASN A 198 4.90 19.84 5.62
C ASN A 198 3.82 20.90 5.87
N ILE A 199 2.56 20.47 5.85
CA ILE A 199 1.42 21.25 6.32
C ILE A 199 1.05 20.73 7.71
N LEU A 200 1.16 21.58 8.71
CA LEU A 200 0.90 21.25 10.11
C LEU A 200 -0.30 22.04 10.59
N HIS A 201 -1.38 21.36 10.99
CA HIS A 201 -2.55 22.05 11.53
C HIS A 201 -3.29 21.31 12.64
N ASP A 202 -4.22 21.99 13.30
CA ASP A 202 -5.10 21.41 14.30
C ASP A 202 -6.49 22.04 14.20
N ASP A 203 -7.53 21.22 14.07
CA ASP A 203 -8.91 21.67 14.23
C ASP A 203 -9.31 21.55 15.70
N LEU A 204 -9.68 22.66 16.34
CA LEU A 204 -10.14 22.63 17.73
C LEU A 204 -11.56 22.08 17.89
N SER A 205 -12.26 21.77 16.80
CA SER A 205 -13.61 21.20 16.89
C SER A 205 -13.60 19.71 17.31
N THR A 206 -12.49 19.02 17.10
CA THR A 206 -12.33 17.56 17.28
C THR A 206 -11.64 17.21 18.62
N GLY A 207 -10.68 18.02 19.07
CA GLY A 207 -9.98 17.93 20.35
C GLY A 207 -10.36 19.04 21.37
N SER A 208 -9.84 18.93 22.60
CA SER A 208 -10.03 19.96 23.66
C SER A 208 -8.74 20.51 24.25
N VAL A 209 -7.60 20.00 23.77
CA VAL A 209 -6.25 20.47 24.14
C VAL A 209 -5.61 21.03 22.89
N ARG A 210 -4.89 22.14 23.03
CA ARG A 210 -4.20 22.79 21.92
C ARG A 210 -2.82 22.12 21.75
N PRO A 211 -2.53 21.43 20.64
CA PRO A 211 -1.23 20.82 20.43
C PRO A 211 -0.14 21.86 20.20
N GLN A 212 1.08 21.48 20.55
CA GLN A 212 2.28 22.19 20.12
C GLN A 212 2.57 21.82 18.66
N GLY A 213 3.29 22.66 17.93
CA GLY A 213 3.67 22.35 16.55
C GLY A 213 4.86 21.39 16.51
N ILE A 214 6.03 21.93 16.19
CA ILE A 214 7.30 21.18 16.27
C ILE A 214 7.92 21.43 17.64
N PHE A 215 7.97 20.40 18.47
CA PHE A 215 8.42 20.48 19.86
C PHE A 215 9.62 19.57 20.12
N MET A 216 10.75 20.19 20.50
CA MET A 216 11.99 19.49 20.84
C MET A 216 12.40 19.84 22.26
N ASN A 217 12.48 18.84 23.14
CA ASN A 217 12.84 19.06 24.54
C ASN A 217 13.47 17.81 25.16
N GLY A 218 14.25 17.99 26.22
CA GLY A 218 14.83 16.90 26.98
C GLY A 218 15.79 16.03 26.16
N PRO A 219 16.83 16.61 25.52
CA PRO A 219 17.91 15.80 24.99
C PRO A 219 18.57 14.99 26.12
N MET A 220 19.14 13.84 25.77
CA MET A 220 19.89 12.97 26.68
C MET A 220 21.28 12.67 26.11
N GLY A 221 22.23 12.30 26.98
CA GLY A 221 23.57 11.92 26.56
C GLY A 221 24.56 13.09 26.61
N ALA A 222 25.62 12.98 25.81
CA ALA A 222 26.74 13.93 25.83
C ALA A 222 26.48 15.18 24.97
N THR A 223 25.55 15.10 24.03
CA THR A 223 25.20 16.17 23.10
C THR A 223 23.70 16.44 23.10
N GLY A 224 23.34 17.67 22.74
CA GLY A 224 21.95 18.08 22.48
C GLY A 224 21.45 17.66 21.09
N PHE A 225 20.42 18.35 20.59
CA PHE A 225 19.94 18.17 19.22
C PHE A 225 20.94 18.80 18.23
N GLN A 226 21.41 18.03 17.25
CA GLN A 226 22.46 18.42 16.29
C GLN A 226 22.03 18.16 14.85
N ASP A 227 22.49 18.99 13.92
CA ASP A 227 22.26 18.84 12.48
C ASP A 227 20.76 18.74 12.13
N ILE A 228 20.01 19.73 12.59
CA ILE A 228 18.56 19.81 12.40
C ILE A 228 18.23 20.93 11.41
N LEU A 229 17.41 20.62 10.41
CA LEU A 229 16.89 21.57 9.44
C LEU A 229 15.36 21.57 9.46
N ILE A 230 14.76 22.71 9.79
CA ILE A 230 13.31 22.94 9.73
C ILE A 230 13.04 24.02 8.70
N GLU A 231 12.48 23.65 7.55
CA GLU A 231 12.29 24.62 6.46
C GLU A 231 11.02 24.47 5.65
N GLN A 232 10.53 25.57 5.08
CA GLN A 232 9.47 25.54 4.07
C GLN A 232 8.15 24.93 4.57
N ASN A 233 7.94 24.83 5.88
CA ASN A 233 6.71 24.27 6.45
C ASN A 233 5.63 25.36 6.54
N LEU A 234 4.38 24.92 6.38
CA LEU A 234 3.17 25.73 6.57
C LEU A 234 2.54 25.31 7.89
N ILE A 235 2.64 26.16 8.92
CA ILE A 235 2.26 25.78 10.29
C ILE A 235 1.13 26.66 10.82
N TRP A 236 0.03 26.02 11.21
CA TRP A 236 -1.13 26.67 11.80
C TRP A 236 -1.53 25.97 13.09
N THR A 237 -0.97 26.46 14.21
CA THR A 237 -1.30 25.95 15.55
C THR A 237 -1.63 27.09 16.51
N GLN A 238 -2.45 26.80 17.53
CA GLN A 238 -2.87 27.80 18.50
C GLN A 238 -1.92 27.94 19.70
N HIS A 239 -1.04 26.97 19.88
CA HIS A 239 -0.13 26.92 21.01
C HIS A 239 1.08 27.83 20.78
N ILE A 240 1.59 28.45 21.86
CA ILE A 240 2.76 29.34 21.79
C ILE A 240 4.05 28.64 21.39
N ASN A 241 4.09 27.33 21.55
CA ASN A 241 5.17 26.47 21.08
C ASN A 241 4.85 25.99 19.66
N THR A 242 4.77 26.92 18.70
CA THR A 242 4.57 26.55 17.28
C THR A 242 5.81 25.88 16.73
N ILE A 243 6.97 26.50 16.95
CA ILE A 243 8.26 25.79 16.94
C ILE A 243 8.92 26.08 18.28
N TYR A 244 9.25 25.03 19.02
CA TYR A 244 9.92 25.14 20.32
C TYR A 244 11.11 24.22 20.38
N ILE A 245 12.27 24.80 20.67
CA ILE A 245 13.54 24.09 20.76
C ILE A 245 14.12 24.33 22.15
N ASN A 246 14.42 23.26 22.88
CA ASN A 246 15.19 23.32 24.12
C ASN A 246 16.31 22.28 24.11
N GLY A 247 17.55 22.75 24.10
CA GLY A 247 18.74 21.90 24.11
C GLY A 247 19.31 21.58 22.72
N ALA A 248 19.25 22.54 21.79
CA ALA A 248 20.08 22.48 20.59
C ALA A 248 21.57 22.58 20.95
N ASP A 249 22.44 21.90 20.22
CA ASP A 249 23.87 21.77 20.54
C ASP A 249 24.73 21.61 19.28
N GLY A 250 24.47 22.39 18.23
CA GLY A 250 25.16 22.23 16.96
C GLY A 250 24.44 22.97 15.83
N ASN A 251 24.83 22.67 14.60
CA ASN A 251 24.26 23.19 13.36
C ASN A 251 22.72 22.99 13.33
N PHE A 252 21.98 24.03 13.72
CA PHE A 252 20.52 23.99 13.82
C PHE A 252 19.94 25.15 13.00
N VAL A 253 19.14 24.84 11.99
CA VAL A 253 18.62 25.83 11.05
C VAL A 253 17.11 25.80 11.01
N ILE A 254 16.49 26.94 11.28
CA ILE A 254 15.05 27.17 11.10
C ILE A 254 14.89 28.24 10.04
N ARG A 255 14.44 27.87 8.84
CA ARG A 255 14.34 28.85 7.75
C ARG A 255 13.12 28.76 6.87
N ASP A 256 12.71 29.88 6.33
CA ASP A 256 11.69 29.95 5.27
C ASP A 256 10.38 29.23 5.63
N ASN A 257 9.99 29.20 6.91
CA ASN A 257 8.69 28.65 7.33
C ASN A 257 7.63 29.76 7.31
N SER A 258 6.39 29.42 6.98
CA SER A 258 5.24 30.33 7.07
C SER A 258 4.32 29.90 8.20
N MET A 259 3.99 30.80 9.12
CA MET A 259 3.13 30.51 10.25
C MET A 259 1.94 31.46 10.32
N ILE A 260 0.77 30.91 10.61
CA ILE A 260 -0.46 31.68 10.86
C ILE A 260 -0.85 31.49 12.33
N ALA A 261 -1.24 32.58 13.00
CA ALA A 261 -1.83 32.51 14.33
C ALA A 261 -3.36 32.42 14.22
N THR A 262 -4.03 31.68 15.09
CA THR A 262 -5.50 31.76 15.14
C THR A 262 -5.94 33.03 15.87
N GLN A 263 -7.15 33.51 15.54
CA GLN A 263 -7.76 34.61 16.25
C GLN A 263 -7.80 34.28 17.75
N TRP A 264 -7.33 35.20 18.60
CA TRP A 264 -7.28 35.04 20.06
C TRP A 264 -6.31 33.99 20.61
N SER A 265 -5.39 33.46 19.80
CA SER A 265 -4.32 32.59 20.28
C SER A 265 -2.96 33.26 20.31
N ASN A 266 -2.02 32.58 20.95
CA ASN A 266 -0.61 32.95 20.97
C ASN A 266 0.18 32.06 20.02
N GLY A 267 -0.40 31.56 18.92
CA GLY A 267 0.32 30.77 17.92
C GLY A 267 1.33 31.57 17.10
N ALA A 268 1.96 30.89 16.14
CA ALA A 268 2.97 31.40 15.21
C ALA A 268 4.26 31.93 15.87
N ASN A 269 4.77 31.29 16.93
CA ASN A 269 6.04 31.69 17.56
C ASN A 269 7.13 30.65 17.38
N ILE A 270 8.36 31.13 17.17
CA ILE A 270 9.59 30.36 17.30
C ILE A 270 10.18 30.66 18.68
N ARG A 271 10.29 29.64 19.53
CA ARG A 271 10.85 29.75 20.88
C ARG A 271 12.11 28.91 21.00
N LEU A 272 13.21 29.57 21.32
CA LEU A 272 14.51 28.96 21.54
C LEU A 272 14.82 29.04 23.03
N ALA A 273 14.51 27.96 23.74
CA ALA A 273 14.76 27.80 25.16
C ALA A 273 16.12 27.15 25.43
N GLY A 274 16.58 27.26 26.67
CA GLY A 274 17.90 26.77 27.09
C GLY A 274 18.75 27.91 27.66
N TRP A 275 20.00 27.59 28.01
CA TRP A 275 20.93 28.56 28.60
C TRP A 275 21.93 29.14 27.59
N ASN A 276 22.05 28.52 26.40
CA ASN A 276 22.89 28.95 25.29
C ASN A 276 22.28 28.45 23.98
N ASN A 277 22.09 29.34 23.01
CA ASN A 277 21.54 29.05 21.68
C ASN A 277 22.55 29.36 20.56
N GLU A 278 23.85 29.43 20.86
CA GLU A 278 24.91 29.48 19.84
C GLU A 278 24.80 28.30 18.86
N GLY A 279 25.01 28.57 17.57
CA GLY A 279 24.89 27.55 16.51
C GLY A 279 23.47 27.43 15.91
N ILE A 280 22.47 28.04 16.54
CA ILE A 280 21.12 28.14 15.96
C ILE A 280 21.05 29.33 14.97
N SER A 281 20.59 29.07 13.75
CA SER A 281 20.29 30.07 12.73
C SER A 281 18.79 30.12 12.45
N VAL A 282 18.19 31.32 12.55
CA VAL A 282 16.77 31.55 12.25
C VAL A 282 16.63 32.62 11.19
N THR A 283 16.19 32.26 9.98
CA THR A 283 16.21 33.16 8.80
C THR A 283 15.02 32.97 7.87
N GLY A 284 14.58 34.03 7.20
CA GLY A 284 13.54 33.93 6.16
C GLY A 284 12.14 33.54 6.66
N ASN A 285 11.91 33.34 7.95
CA ASN A 285 10.62 32.88 8.45
C ASN A 285 9.58 34.02 8.48
N VAL A 286 8.31 33.66 8.27
CA VAL A 286 7.14 34.50 8.56
C VAL A 286 6.51 33.99 9.85
N SER A 287 6.63 34.77 10.93
CA SER A 287 6.15 34.39 12.25
C SER A 287 5.57 35.60 12.99
N ARG A 288 4.91 35.38 14.13
CA ARG A 288 4.48 36.45 15.02
C ARG A 288 5.63 36.96 15.88
N ALA A 289 6.42 36.05 16.44
CA ALA A 289 7.61 36.41 17.20
C ALA A 289 8.66 35.29 17.20
N ILE A 290 9.90 35.73 17.42
CA ILE A 290 11.05 34.87 17.65
C ILE A 290 11.59 35.23 19.04
N GLY A 291 11.49 34.29 19.97
CA GLY A 291 12.00 34.43 21.34
C GLY A 291 13.28 33.65 21.53
N ASP A 292 14.39 34.34 21.73
CA ASP A 292 15.67 33.75 22.14
C ASP A 292 15.82 33.86 23.66
N GLU A 293 15.43 32.80 24.39
CA GLU A 293 15.45 32.78 25.86
C GLU A 293 16.85 32.43 26.40
N GLY A 294 17.68 31.76 25.60
CA GLY A 294 19.05 31.34 25.96
C GLY A 294 20.15 32.33 25.57
N ASN A 295 19.87 33.25 24.64
CA ASN A 295 20.84 34.14 23.97
C ASN A 295 21.85 33.38 23.09
N GLY A 296 22.38 34.04 22.06
CA GLY A 296 23.42 33.51 21.17
C GLY A 296 22.92 33.04 19.80
N THR A 297 21.61 33.10 19.55
CA THR A 297 21.02 32.77 18.25
C THR A 297 21.46 33.76 17.18
N THR A 298 21.76 33.26 15.98
CA THR A 298 21.91 34.09 14.78
C THR A 298 20.56 34.23 14.07
N ALA A 299 19.77 35.22 14.50
CA ALA A 299 18.46 35.51 13.90
C ALA A 299 18.50 36.78 13.04
N TRP A 300 18.27 36.65 11.73
CA TRP A 300 18.28 37.78 10.79
C TRP A 300 17.32 37.54 9.62
N ASN A 301 16.87 38.63 8.97
CA ASN A 301 15.93 38.58 7.84
C ASN A 301 14.72 37.66 8.10
N ASN A 302 14.01 37.85 9.21
CA ASN A 302 12.70 37.23 9.43
C ASN A 302 11.62 38.32 9.35
N TYR A 303 10.42 37.97 8.90
CA TYR A 303 9.28 38.86 8.91
C TYR A 303 8.38 38.55 10.11
N ASN A 304 8.26 39.52 11.01
CA ASN A 304 7.43 39.42 12.20
C ASN A 304 6.15 40.25 12.05
N PHE A 305 4.98 39.60 12.05
CA PHE A 305 3.68 40.29 12.01
C PHE A 305 3.14 40.56 13.43
N GLY A 306 2.20 41.51 13.55
CA GLY A 306 1.53 41.81 14.83
C GLY A 306 2.36 42.58 15.87
N THR A 307 3.35 43.39 15.46
CA THR A 307 4.27 44.10 16.36
C THR A 307 3.74 45.46 16.82
N GLY A 308 2.76 45.46 17.75
CA GLY A 308 2.15 46.69 18.33
C GLY A 308 1.76 46.57 19.82
N LYS A 309 1.52 47.72 20.48
CA LYS A 309 1.34 47.87 21.96
C LYS A 309 0.06 47.26 22.55
N TRP A 310 -0.74 46.55 21.78
CA TRP A 310 -1.94 45.89 22.28
C TRP A 310 -2.11 44.56 21.56
N PHE A 311 -2.51 43.58 22.36
CA PHE A 311 -3.03 42.26 22.00
C PHE A 311 -4.16 42.25 20.95
N ASN A 312 -4.50 43.38 20.32
CA ASN A 312 -5.47 43.53 19.26
C ASN A 312 -5.09 44.71 18.34
N ALA A 313 -4.86 44.39 17.06
CA ALA A 313 -4.87 45.20 15.84
C ALA A 313 -3.54 45.69 15.19
N THR A 314 -3.28 45.07 14.02
CA THR A 314 -2.67 45.52 12.74
C THR A 314 -1.15 45.79 12.66
N GLY A 315 -0.35 45.21 11.76
CA GLY A 315 -0.70 44.47 10.53
C GLY A 315 -1.42 43.16 10.78
N ASP A 316 -2.64 43.08 10.27
CA ASP A 316 -3.47 41.90 10.39
C ASP A 316 -2.78 40.82 9.56
N GLN A 317 -2.79 39.58 10.03
CA GLN A 317 -2.32 38.47 9.18
C GLN A 317 -3.08 38.45 7.84
N THR A 318 -4.28 39.05 7.76
CA THR A 318 -5.02 39.29 6.51
C THR A 318 -4.39 40.31 5.56
N ASP A 319 -3.45 41.14 6.02
CA ASP A 319 -2.70 42.09 5.17
C ASP A 319 -1.58 41.39 4.39
N ILE A 320 -1.14 40.22 4.87
CA ILE A 320 -0.01 39.48 4.33
C ILE A 320 -0.40 38.11 3.79
N PHE A 321 -1.47 37.50 4.29
CA PHE A 321 -2.03 36.24 3.85
C PHE A 321 -3.44 36.43 3.28
N GLN A 322 -3.80 35.70 2.22
CA GLN A 322 -5.06 35.91 1.51
C GLN A 322 -6.31 35.54 2.32
N SER A 323 -6.27 34.46 3.10
CA SER A 323 -7.43 34.00 3.88
C SER A 323 -7.04 33.26 5.18
N PRO A 324 -6.31 33.89 6.11
CA PRO A 324 -5.71 33.23 7.28
C PRO A 324 -6.72 32.72 8.33
N GLN A 325 -8.02 32.95 8.12
CA GLN A 325 -9.11 32.45 8.96
C GLN A 325 -9.59 31.04 8.58
N TYR A 326 -9.23 30.52 7.42
CA TYR A 326 -9.62 29.18 6.97
C TYR A 326 -8.48 28.17 7.13
N ILE A 327 -8.85 26.90 7.27
CA ILE A 327 -7.91 25.77 7.35
C ILE A 327 -7.55 25.35 5.93
N GLY A 328 -6.25 25.22 5.65
CA GLY A 328 -5.75 24.76 4.36
C GLY A 328 -4.49 25.50 3.92
N TRP A 329 -3.74 24.90 3.01
CA TRP A 329 -2.47 25.45 2.54
C TRP A 329 -2.64 26.80 1.82
N LYS A 330 -3.79 27.01 1.15
CA LYS A 330 -4.12 28.25 0.44
C LYS A 330 -4.19 29.46 1.37
N SER A 331 -4.48 29.24 2.66
CA SER A 331 -4.48 30.30 3.66
C SER A 331 -3.10 30.94 3.85
N PHE A 332 -2.02 30.25 3.45
CA PHE A 332 -0.65 30.77 3.51
C PHE A 332 -0.22 31.52 2.24
N LEU A 333 -1.07 31.60 1.22
CA LEU A 333 -0.75 32.38 0.03
C LEU A 333 -0.57 33.85 0.38
N PRO A 334 0.51 34.49 -0.10
CA PRO A 334 0.75 35.89 0.22
C PRO A 334 -0.25 36.80 -0.52
N VAL A 335 -0.60 37.92 0.12
CA VAL A 335 -1.29 39.03 -0.54
C VAL A 335 -0.30 39.70 -1.50
N ALA A 336 -0.70 39.89 -2.76
CA ALA A 336 0.14 40.55 -3.76
C ALA A 336 0.55 41.97 -3.31
N GLY A 337 1.84 42.29 -3.41
CA GLY A 337 2.42 43.54 -2.95
C GLY A 337 2.68 43.63 -1.43
N SER A 338 2.34 42.58 -0.67
CA SER A 338 2.68 42.53 0.77
C SER A 338 4.17 42.33 1.00
N ALA A 339 4.61 42.50 2.24
CA ALA A 339 6.00 42.31 2.62
C ALA A 339 6.51 40.88 2.44
N ILE A 340 5.61 39.90 2.38
CA ILE A 340 5.94 38.47 2.19
C ILE A 340 5.57 37.95 0.80
N ASP A 341 5.23 38.86 -0.13
CA ASP A 341 4.89 38.50 -1.52
C ASP A 341 6.00 37.66 -2.18
N PHE A 342 5.63 36.89 -3.20
CA PHE A 342 6.55 36.03 -3.92
C PHE A 342 7.77 36.82 -4.44
N GLY A 343 8.97 36.33 -4.12
CA GLY A 343 10.24 37.01 -4.41
C GLY A 343 10.80 37.83 -3.25
N SER A 344 10.07 38.03 -2.15
CA SER A 344 10.57 38.72 -0.96
C SER A 344 11.64 37.95 -0.18
N GLY A 345 11.72 36.62 -0.37
CA GLY A 345 12.61 35.76 0.41
C GLY A 345 12.11 35.47 1.83
N TYR A 346 10.83 35.74 2.10
CA TYR A 346 10.18 35.39 3.37
C TYR A 346 9.12 34.32 3.19
N GLY A 347 9.10 33.37 4.11
CA GLY A 347 8.13 32.29 4.23
C GLY A 347 8.43 31.15 3.27
N ALA A 348 7.54 30.15 3.30
CA ALA A 348 7.64 28.90 2.55
C ALA A 348 7.33 29.07 1.05
N GLN A 349 7.95 30.05 0.39
CA GLN A 349 7.60 30.43 -0.98
C GLN A 349 7.87 29.31 -1.99
N GLY A 350 8.92 28.52 -1.77
CA GLY A 350 9.20 27.36 -2.62
C GLY A 350 8.08 26.33 -2.52
N ARG A 351 7.67 25.96 -1.30
CA ARG A 351 6.57 25.03 -1.08
C ARG A 351 5.24 25.55 -1.64
N LEU A 352 4.93 26.84 -1.45
CA LEU A 352 3.72 27.43 -2.02
C LEU A 352 3.73 27.45 -3.56
N LYS A 353 4.90 27.63 -4.19
CA LYS A 353 5.03 27.54 -5.65
C LYS A 353 4.85 26.12 -6.16
N GLU A 354 5.36 25.12 -5.43
CA GLU A 354 5.12 23.69 -5.71
C GLU A 354 3.62 23.39 -5.67
N LEU A 355 2.95 23.76 -4.57
CA LEU A 355 1.50 23.55 -4.41
C LEU A 355 0.69 24.27 -5.50
N LEU A 356 1.02 25.53 -5.83
CA LEU A 356 0.37 26.25 -6.93
C LEU A 356 0.58 25.62 -8.31
N ALA A 357 1.71 24.94 -8.50
CA ALA A 357 2.03 24.22 -9.73
C ALA A 357 1.40 22.82 -9.80
N GLY A 358 0.67 22.39 -8.76
CA GLY A 358 0.09 21.05 -8.66
C GLY A 358 1.16 19.97 -8.44
N VAL A 359 2.26 20.31 -7.77
CA VAL A 359 3.25 19.31 -7.32
C VAL A 359 2.70 18.67 -6.05
N ASP A 360 2.39 17.36 -6.15
CA ASP A 360 1.96 16.43 -5.09
C ASP A 360 1.51 17.12 -3.79
N ASN A 361 0.23 17.51 -3.78
CA ASN A 361 -0.62 17.80 -2.62
C ASN A 361 -1.45 16.58 -2.21
N ASP A 362 -1.22 15.46 -2.89
CA ASP A 362 -1.82 14.16 -2.70
C ASP A 362 -1.32 13.53 -1.40
N PHE A 363 -2.12 13.62 -0.34
CA PHE A 363 -1.80 13.05 0.96
C PHE A 363 -2.55 11.76 1.21
N GLY A 364 -1.83 10.72 1.63
CA GLY A 364 -2.45 9.47 2.02
C GLY A 364 -2.81 8.55 0.86
N VAL A 365 -3.70 7.59 1.13
CA VAL A 365 -3.96 6.45 0.23
C VAL A 365 -4.88 6.83 -0.93
N THR A 366 -4.39 6.65 -2.15
CA THR A 366 -5.23 6.61 -3.36
C THR A 366 -6.08 5.33 -3.37
N ARG A 367 -7.41 5.45 -3.33
CA ARG A 367 -8.33 4.30 -3.38
C ARG A 367 -9.14 4.30 -4.67
N LEU A 368 -9.32 3.10 -5.21
CA LEU A 368 -10.31 2.84 -6.25
C LEU A 368 -11.68 2.73 -5.59
N VAL A 369 -12.51 3.74 -5.77
CA VAL A 369 -13.83 3.86 -5.16
C VAL A 369 -14.88 3.07 -5.94
N MET A 370 -14.76 3.11 -7.27
CA MET A 370 -15.69 2.44 -8.17
C MET A 370 -14.96 1.99 -9.43
N GLU A 371 -15.29 0.79 -9.90
CA GLU A 371 -14.83 0.26 -11.17
C GLU A 371 -15.96 -0.49 -11.89
N GLU A 372 -16.05 -0.27 -13.21
CA GLU A 372 -16.88 -1.03 -14.14
C GLU A 372 -16.05 -1.25 -15.42
N THR A 373 -15.50 -2.46 -15.56
CA THR A 373 -14.58 -2.82 -16.65
C THR A 373 -15.29 -3.34 -17.89
N ASP A 374 -16.56 -3.77 -17.77
CA ASP A 374 -17.27 -4.30 -18.94
C ASP A 374 -17.54 -3.20 -19.97
N ASN A 375 -17.45 -3.58 -21.25
CA ASN A 375 -17.87 -2.73 -22.34
C ASN A 375 -19.40 -2.68 -22.43
N LEU A 376 -20.00 -1.64 -21.85
CA LEU A 376 -21.44 -1.45 -21.77
C LEU A 376 -21.98 -0.88 -23.09
N SER A 377 -22.80 -1.69 -23.80
CA SER A 377 -23.45 -1.27 -25.05
C SER A 377 -24.76 -0.52 -24.80
N LEU A 378 -24.75 0.79 -25.11
CA LEU A 378 -25.87 1.70 -24.92
C LEU A 378 -26.58 1.99 -26.25
N LYS A 379 -27.91 2.03 -26.23
CA LYS A 379 -28.78 2.04 -27.42
C LYS A 379 -29.45 3.39 -27.70
N GLY A 380 -29.20 4.42 -26.89
CA GLY A 380 -29.71 5.77 -27.13
C GLY A 380 -31.19 5.98 -26.82
N HIS A 381 -31.76 5.24 -25.87
CA HIS A 381 -33.16 5.39 -25.46
C HIS A 381 -33.34 5.22 -23.94
N SER A 382 -34.54 5.54 -23.43
CA SER A 382 -34.88 5.65 -22.00
C SER A 382 -34.79 4.38 -21.15
N LYS A 383 -34.37 3.27 -21.75
CA LYS A 383 -34.17 1.97 -21.09
C LYS A 383 -32.74 1.45 -21.24
N SER A 384 -31.82 2.29 -21.71
CA SER A 384 -30.44 1.90 -22.01
C SER A 384 -29.49 2.94 -21.40
N TRP A 385 -29.29 2.79 -20.10
CA TRP A 385 -28.44 3.58 -19.21
C TRP A 385 -28.28 2.79 -17.90
N PHE A 386 -27.26 3.12 -17.10
CA PHE A 386 -26.98 2.48 -15.82
C PHE A 386 -27.03 3.51 -14.69
N ARG A 387 -27.46 3.06 -13.52
CA ARG A 387 -27.52 3.85 -12.29
C ARG A 387 -26.58 3.23 -11.27
N PHE A 388 -25.71 4.05 -10.71
CA PHE A 388 -24.91 3.71 -9.54
C PHE A 388 -25.38 4.59 -8.40
N ALA A 389 -25.96 3.96 -7.39
CA ALA A 389 -26.50 4.68 -6.24
C ALA A 389 -25.35 5.30 -5.44
N ASP A 390 -25.51 6.57 -5.07
CA ASP A 390 -24.47 7.35 -4.42
C ASP A 390 -23.97 6.70 -3.11
N GLY A 391 -24.89 6.18 -2.30
CA GLY A 391 -24.61 5.32 -1.14
C GLY A 391 -23.65 5.91 -0.09
N GLY A 392 -23.26 7.19 -0.21
CA GLY A 392 -22.16 7.84 0.51
C GLY A 392 -20.76 7.44 0.02
N THR A 393 -20.65 6.54 -0.96
CA THR A 393 -19.36 6.04 -1.47
C THR A 393 -18.72 7.03 -2.45
N LEU A 394 -19.53 7.89 -3.09
CA LEU A 394 -19.05 8.97 -3.95
C LEU A 394 -19.09 10.34 -3.26
N ASP A 395 -19.12 10.38 -1.93
CA ASP A 395 -19.01 11.60 -1.13
C ASP A 395 -17.54 12.08 -1.14
N LEU A 396 -17.08 12.55 -2.29
CA LEU A 396 -15.69 12.85 -2.58
C LEU A 396 -15.48 14.36 -2.73
N ASP A 397 -14.59 14.96 -1.93
CA ASP A 397 -14.18 16.37 -2.06
C ASP A 397 -13.18 16.60 -3.20
N GLU A 398 -12.47 15.55 -3.59
CA GLU A 398 -11.63 15.45 -4.80
C GLU A 398 -11.85 14.09 -5.49
N ALA A 399 -11.69 14.04 -6.81
CA ALA A 399 -11.73 12.75 -7.51
C ALA A 399 -11.06 12.78 -8.87
N THR A 400 -10.77 11.58 -9.38
CA THR A 400 -10.42 11.33 -10.77
C THR A 400 -11.37 10.30 -11.36
N VAL A 401 -12.00 10.65 -12.48
CA VAL A 401 -12.88 9.78 -13.24
C VAL A 401 -12.24 9.48 -14.59
N SER A 402 -12.08 8.21 -14.90
CA SER A 402 -11.57 7.70 -16.18
C SER A 402 -12.60 6.79 -16.83
N LEU A 403 -12.75 6.85 -18.14
CA LEU A 403 -13.55 5.90 -18.92
C LEU A 403 -13.10 5.86 -20.39
N THR A 404 -13.47 4.80 -21.10
CA THR A 404 -13.43 4.74 -22.56
C THR A 404 -14.82 4.88 -23.15
N PHE A 405 -14.97 5.55 -24.30
CA PHE A 405 -16.24 5.63 -24.99
C PHE A 405 -16.11 5.62 -26.53
N SER A 406 -17.13 5.08 -27.19
CA SER A 406 -17.27 5.09 -28.65
C SER A 406 -18.71 5.41 -29.03
N ALA A 407 -18.97 6.61 -29.54
CA ALA A 407 -20.33 7.04 -29.87
C ALA A 407 -20.78 6.49 -31.25
N ASN A 408 -21.94 5.84 -31.35
CA ASN A 408 -22.51 5.43 -32.64
C ASN A 408 -22.90 6.62 -33.52
N SER A 409 -23.18 7.77 -32.89
CA SER A 409 -23.47 9.04 -33.55
C SER A 409 -22.96 10.18 -32.69
N ALA A 410 -22.31 11.16 -33.35
CA ALA A 410 -21.90 12.40 -32.72
C ALA A 410 -22.97 13.50 -32.86
N SER A 411 -24.16 13.22 -33.41
CA SER A 411 -25.22 14.22 -33.63
C SER A 411 -26.27 14.23 -32.51
N GLY A 412 -26.68 15.43 -32.10
CA GLY A 412 -27.60 15.64 -30.98
C GLY A 412 -26.93 15.38 -29.63
N ALA A 413 -27.51 15.87 -28.54
CA ALA A 413 -26.94 15.71 -27.20
C ALA A 413 -26.99 14.24 -26.75
N ARG A 414 -25.82 13.69 -26.39
CA ARG A 414 -25.58 12.32 -25.92
C ARG A 414 -24.68 12.36 -24.69
N THR A 415 -25.25 12.15 -23.52
CA THR A 415 -24.54 12.23 -22.24
C THR A 415 -23.92 10.89 -21.90
N ILE A 416 -22.59 10.86 -21.82
CA ILE A 416 -21.79 9.67 -21.52
C ILE A 416 -21.92 9.33 -20.04
N LEU A 417 -21.74 10.32 -19.16
CA LEU A 417 -21.73 10.20 -17.71
C LEU A 417 -22.30 11.47 -17.10
N SER A 418 -23.05 11.35 -16.01
CA SER A 418 -23.45 12.49 -15.17
C SER A 418 -23.64 12.10 -13.71
N LYS A 419 -23.19 12.95 -12.79
CA LYS A 419 -23.61 12.98 -11.39
C LYS A 419 -24.17 14.38 -11.15
N ASP A 420 -25.42 14.58 -11.55
CA ASP A 420 -26.01 15.91 -11.72
C ASP A 420 -27.45 15.91 -11.21
N SER A 421 -27.92 17.03 -10.68
CA SER A 421 -29.31 17.21 -10.23
C SER A 421 -29.94 18.51 -10.72
N ALA A 422 -31.14 18.80 -10.22
CA ALA A 422 -31.79 20.06 -10.53
C ALA A 422 -31.25 21.17 -9.61
N GLY A 423 -30.37 22.02 -10.14
CA GLY A 423 -29.82 23.17 -9.41
C GLY A 423 -28.32 23.31 -9.64
N LEU A 424 -27.65 24.05 -8.75
CA LEU A 424 -26.19 24.04 -8.62
C LEU A 424 -25.88 23.20 -7.38
N ASP A 425 -25.63 21.90 -7.55
CA ASP A 425 -25.47 20.95 -6.45
C ASP A 425 -24.09 20.27 -6.42
N HIS A 426 -23.08 20.95 -6.97
CA HIS A 426 -21.76 20.35 -7.22
C HIS A 426 -21.79 19.22 -8.27
N GLY A 427 -22.62 19.41 -9.31
CA GLY A 427 -22.87 18.47 -10.40
C GLY A 427 -21.78 18.36 -11.46
N PHE A 428 -21.73 17.20 -12.12
CA PHE A 428 -20.88 16.93 -13.27
C PHE A 428 -21.67 16.28 -14.42
N SER A 429 -21.36 16.65 -15.67
CA SER A 429 -21.76 15.85 -16.83
C SER A 429 -20.77 15.91 -18.01
N ALA A 430 -20.63 14.78 -18.72
CA ALA A 430 -19.91 14.67 -19.98
C ALA A 430 -20.88 14.39 -21.12
N THR A 431 -21.00 15.31 -22.08
CA THR A 431 -21.96 15.22 -23.18
C THR A 431 -21.30 15.45 -24.53
N VAL A 432 -21.55 14.56 -25.49
CA VAL A 432 -21.22 14.77 -26.90
C VAL A 432 -22.42 15.35 -27.62
N ASN A 433 -22.23 16.45 -28.33
CA ASN A 433 -23.25 17.04 -29.20
C ASN A 433 -22.62 17.65 -30.45
N SER A 434 -23.08 17.21 -31.62
CA SER A 434 -22.64 17.71 -32.93
C SER A 434 -21.13 17.68 -33.14
N GLY A 435 -20.47 16.61 -32.66
CA GLY A 435 -19.01 16.44 -32.76
C GLY A 435 -18.20 17.15 -31.66
N THR A 436 -18.88 17.77 -30.69
CA THR A 436 -18.24 18.50 -29.59
C THR A 436 -18.49 17.76 -28.28
N LEU A 437 -17.42 17.41 -27.55
CA LEU A 437 -17.47 16.99 -26.16
C LEU A 437 -17.56 18.24 -25.26
N THR A 438 -18.54 18.26 -24.37
CA THR A 438 -18.68 19.27 -23.32
C THR A 438 -18.66 18.57 -21.97
N LEU A 439 -17.69 18.96 -21.15
CA LEU A 439 -17.63 18.62 -19.74
C LEU A 439 -18.18 19.81 -18.96
N ARG A 440 -19.21 19.59 -18.17
CA ARG A 440 -19.87 20.59 -17.34
C ARG A 440 -19.56 20.30 -15.88
N PHE A 441 -19.10 21.32 -15.19
CA PHE A 441 -18.77 21.31 -13.76
C PHE A 441 -19.61 22.39 -13.09
N GLU A 442 -20.18 22.06 -11.95
CA GLU A 442 -21.00 22.97 -11.19
C GLU A 442 -20.54 23.06 -9.76
N ASP A 443 -20.81 24.21 -9.16
CA ASP A 443 -20.65 24.50 -7.76
C ASP A 443 -21.57 25.68 -7.40
N ASP A 444 -21.54 26.12 -6.14
CA ASP A 444 -22.31 27.27 -5.66
C ASP A 444 -22.04 28.59 -6.43
N SER A 445 -20.90 28.71 -7.12
CA SER A 445 -20.51 29.89 -7.90
C SER A 445 -21.07 29.88 -9.33
N GLY A 446 -21.52 28.72 -9.82
CA GLY A 446 -22.17 28.56 -11.11
C GLY A 446 -21.60 27.42 -11.95
N ILE A 447 -21.81 27.53 -13.26
CA ILE A 447 -21.45 26.48 -14.24
C ILE A 447 -20.16 26.86 -14.95
N LYS A 448 -19.23 25.91 -15.02
CA LYS A 448 -18.01 25.97 -15.84
C LYS A 448 -18.02 24.83 -16.86
N THR A 449 -17.36 25.05 -18.00
CA THR A 449 -17.31 24.05 -19.06
C THR A 449 -15.93 23.93 -19.67
N ILE A 450 -15.49 22.69 -19.92
CA ILE A 450 -14.38 22.37 -20.82
C ILE A 450 -15.00 21.82 -22.11
N VAL A 451 -14.56 22.32 -23.26
CA VAL A 451 -15.14 21.99 -24.57
C VAL A 451 -14.05 21.51 -25.52
N HIS A 452 -14.30 20.40 -26.22
CA HIS A 452 -13.38 19.83 -27.20
C HIS A 452 -14.14 19.41 -28.48
N ASP A 453 -13.76 19.96 -29.61
CA ASP A 453 -14.30 19.59 -30.92
C ASP A 453 -13.57 18.39 -31.53
N GLY A 454 -14.20 17.72 -32.51
CA GLY A 454 -13.56 16.66 -33.28
C GLY A 454 -13.86 15.25 -32.80
N ILE A 455 -14.93 15.08 -32.01
CA ILE A 455 -15.46 13.76 -31.66
C ILE A 455 -16.16 13.16 -32.88
N ALA A 456 -15.63 12.04 -33.36
CA ALA A 456 -16.16 11.29 -34.48
C ALA A 456 -17.00 10.10 -33.99
N ALA A 457 -18.00 9.72 -34.79
CA ALA A 457 -18.74 8.50 -34.53
C ALA A 457 -17.86 7.26 -34.76
N LYS A 458 -18.07 6.20 -33.97
CA LYS A 458 -17.38 4.91 -34.03
C LYS A 458 -15.86 5.03 -33.91
N THR A 459 -15.41 5.97 -33.09
CA THR A 459 -14.01 6.17 -32.74
C THR A 459 -13.92 6.05 -31.23
N ASP A 460 -12.92 5.30 -30.78
CA ASP A 460 -12.70 5.07 -29.36
C ASP A 460 -11.91 6.23 -28.78
N TYR A 461 -12.36 6.70 -27.62
CA TYR A 461 -11.75 7.79 -26.88
C TYR A 461 -11.57 7.37 -25.43
N ASN A 462 -10.42 7.68 -24.86
CA ASN A 462 -10.18 7.62 -23.42
C ASN A 462 -10.36 9.02 -22.83
N LEU A 463 -11.36 9.18 -21.98
CA LEU A 463 -11.68 10.43 -21.29
C LEU A 463 -11.25 10.31 -19.82
N VAL A 464 -10.46 11.27 -19.38
CA VAL A 464 -10.09 11.44 -17.97
C VAL A 464 -10.51 12.84 -17.54
N MET A 465 -11.13 12.93 -16.38
CA MET A 465 -11.33 14.19 -15.67
C MET A 465 -10.82 14.04 -14.25
N SER A 466 -10.34 15.14 -13.70
CA SER A 466 -10.03 15.24 -12.27
C SER A 466 -10.56 16.56 -11.75
N PHE A 467 -11.03 16.56 -10.51
CA PHE A 467 -11.26 17.78 -9.74
C PHE A 467 -10.55 17.67 -8.40
N ASP A 468 -9.78 18.70 -8.08
CA ASP A 468 -9.06 18.88 -6.84
C ASP A 468 -8.63 20.35 -6.77
N ASP A 469 -8.47 20.85 -5.56
CA ASP A 469 -7.76 22.07 -5.28
C ASP A 469 -8.39 23.29 -5.96
N GLY A 470 -9.72 23.29 -6.04
CA GLY A 470 -10.49 24.38 -6.64
C GLY A 470 -10.42 24.41 -8.16
N LYS A 471 -9.97 23.33 -8.79
CA LYS A 471 -9.83 23.20 -10.25
C LYS A 471 -10.45 21.90 -10.73
N ALA A 472 -10.92 21.92 -11.97
CA ALA A 472 -11.21 20.71 -12.72
C ALA A 472 -10.39 20.70 -14.01
N THR A 473 -9.73 19.58 -14.28
CA THR A 473 -8.88 19.37 -15.46
C THR A 473 -9.36 18.15 -16.23
N ALA A 474 -9.22 18.16 -17.55
CA ALA A 474 -9.62 17.03 -18.37
C ALA A 474 -8.60 16.71 -19.47
N TRP A 475 -8.53 15.42 -19.80
CA TRP A 475 -7.70 14.86 -20.86
C TRP A 475 -8.51 13.94 -21.77
N LEU A 476 -8.17 13.95 -23.05
CA LEU A 476 -8.72 13.04 -24.05
C LEU A 476 -7.55 12.36 -24.76
N ASN A 477 -7.50 11.03 -24.72
CA ASN A 477 -6.40 10.22 -25.27
C ASN A 477 -5.03 10.68 -24.75
N GLY A 478 -4.94 10.92 -23.44
CA GLY A 478 -3.73 11.38 -22.75
C GLY A 478 -3.32 12.83 -23.01
N ARG A 479 -4.09 13.60 -23.79
CA ARG A 479 -3.81 15.02 -24.06
C ARG A 479 -4.76 15.90 -23.28
N SER A 480 -4.23 16.90 -22.56
CA SER A 480 -5.07 17.87 -21.86
C SER A 480 -5.97 18.60 -22.87
N ILE A 481 -7.27 18.64 -22.59
CA ILE A 481 -8.28 19.35 -23.39
C ILE A 481 -8.78 20.62 -22.70
N GLY A 482 -8.40 20.86 -21.44
CA GLY A 482 -8.64 22.12 -20.73
C GLY A 482 -8.61 21.97 -19.22
N GLN A 483 -8.73 23.13 -18.56
CA GLN A 483 -8.87 23.28 -17.11
C GLN A 483 -9.82 24.46 -16.82
N VAL A 484 -10.59 24.38 -15.74
CA VAL A 484 -11.42 25.47 -15.21
C VAL A 484 -11.27 25.57 -13.69
N GLU A 485 -11.44 26.77 -13.13
CA GLU A 485 -11.56 26.97 -11.69
C GLU A 485 -12.99 26.65 -11.24
N THR A 486 -13.14 25.78 -10.24
CA THR A 486 -14.43 25.33 -9.68
C THR A 486 -14.26 24.80 -8.26
N GLY A 487 -15.21 25.09 -7.37
CA GLY A 487 -15.34 24.48 -6.04
C GLY A 487 -16.23 23.24 -6.03
N MET A 488 -16.25 22.47 -7.12
CA MET A 488 -17.00 21.23 -7.21
C MET A 488 -16.50 20.25 -6.13
N ASP A 489 -17.44 19.61 -5.45
CA ASP A 489 -17.24 18.77 -4.27
C ASP A 489 -18.41 17.78 -4.21
N TRP A 490 -18.15 16.52 -4.56
CA TRP A 490 -19.20 15.50 -4.62
C TRP A 490 -19.72 15.06 -3.25
N SER A 491 -19.01 15.35 -2.14
CA SER A 491 -19.56 15.16 -0.78
C SER A 491 -20.79 16.03 -0.50
N LYS A 492 -20.99 17.08 -1.31
CA LYS A 492 -22.17 17.96 -1.27
C LYS A 492 -23.22 17.59 -2.33
N ASN A 493 -22.96 16.57 -3.15
CA ASN A 493 -23.81 16.15 -4.24
C ASN A 493 -24.43 14.78 -3.96
N GLY A 494 -25.66 14.77 -3.42
CA GLY A 494 -26.40 13.54 -3.11
C GLY A 494 -27.01 12.81 -4.32
N SER A 495 -26.60 13.13 -5.55
CA SER A 495 -27.15 12.54 -6.77
C SER A 495 -26.48 11.22 -7.11
N ASP A 496 -27.26 10.32 -7.70
CA ASP A 496 -26.71 9.10 -8.28
C ASP A 496 -25.77 9.41 -9.44
N LEU A 497 -24.78 8.56 -9.63
CA LEU A 497 -23.97 8.55 -10.85
C LEU A 497 -24.72 7.78 -11.95
N ILE A 498 -24.90 8.41 -13.09
CA ILE A 498 -25.65 7.89 -14.23
C ILE A 498 -24.73 7.74 -15.43
N LEU A 499 -24.63 6.52 -15.95
CA LEU A 499 -23.89 6.21 -17.16
C LEU A 499 -24.85 6.06 -18.34
N GLY A 500 -24.59 6.80 -19.42
CA GLY A 500 -25.34 6.74 -20.68
C GLY A 500 -26.57 7.62 -20.75
N ALA A 501 -26.79 8.51 -19.77
CA ALA A 501 -27.85 9.52 -19.80
C ALA A 501 -27.48 10.71 -18.92
N ASP A 502 -28.19 11.83 -19.12
CA ASP A 502 -28.18 12.97 -18.22
C ASP A 502 -29.20 12.71 -17.11
N GLY A 503 -28.66 12.54 -15.90
CA GLY A 503 -29.37 12.23 -14.67
C GLY A 503 -30.02 13.42 -13.97
N GLY A 504 -29.71 14.65 -14.38
CA GLY A 504 -30.20 15.88 -13.76
C GLY A 504 -31.69 15.79 -13.55
N LEU A 505 -32.13 15.55 -12.31
CA LEU A 505 -33.48 15.14 -11.89
C LEU A 505 -34.52 16.19 -12.31
N SER A 506 -34.82 16.23 -13.60
CA SER A 506 -36.02 16.84 -14.10
C SER A 506 -37.19 15.98 -13.63
N LYS A 507 -38.36 16.58 -13.38
CA LYS A 507 -39.59 15.84 -13.07
C LYS A 507 -39.97 14.76 -14.12
N TYR A 508 -39.23 14.68 -15.23
CA TYR A 508 -39.47 13.84 -16.40
C TYR A 508 -38.48 12.66 -16.55
N GLY A 509 -37.55 12.49 -15.61
CA GLY A 509 -36.54 11.41 -15.65
C GLY A 509 -35.32 11.73 -16.52
N PRO A 510 -34.44 10.74 -16.76
CA PRO A 510 -33.21 10.92 -17.52
C PRO A 510 -33.45 11.38 -18.96
N ARG A 511 -32.48 12.07 -19.54
CA ARG A 511 -32.54 12.60 -20.92
C ARG A 511 -31.19 12.39 -21.64
N SER A 512 -31.10 12.87 -22.90
CA SER A 512 -29.85 12.88 -23.66
C SER A 512 -29.16 11.50 -23.77
N PHE A 513 -29.93 10.43 -23.99
CA PHE A 513 -29.43 9.05 -23.96
C PHE A 513 -28.29 8.80 -24.95
N PHE A 514 -27.20 8.23 -24.44
CA PHE A 514 -26.03 7.84 -25.20
C PHE A 514 -26.29 6.61 -26.06
N SER A 515 -25.76 6.60 -27.29
CA SER A 515 -25.76 5.44 -28.17
C SER A 515 -24.33 5.15 -28.55
N GLY A 516 -23.82 3.97 -28.19
CA GLY A 516 -22.41 3.65 -28.31
C GLY A 516 -21.97 2.58 -27.33
N THR A 517 -20.68 2.51 -27.09
CA THR A 517 -20.08 1.74 -25.99
C THR A 517 -19.44 2.68 -24.99
N VAL A 518 -19.50 2.32 -23.71
CA VAL A 518 -18.72 2.94 -22.63
C VAL A 518 -18.13 1.81 -21.80
N GLY A 519 -16.84 1.88 -21.48
CA GLY A 519 -16.13 0.86 -20.70
C GLY A 519 -15.07 1.50 -19.83
N ASP A 520 -14.35 0.67 -19.07
CA ASP A 520 -13.22 1.06 -18.23
C ASP A 520 -13.52 2.23 -17.28
N LEU A 521 -14.77 2.33 -16.78
CA LEU A 521 -15.15 3.38 -15.86
C LEU A 521 -14.46 3.14 -14.53
N ARG A 522 -13.60 4.08 -14.12
CA ARG A 522 -12.87 4.06 -12.85
C ARG A 522 -13.01 5.39 -12.15
N ILE A 523 -13.27 5.35 -10.85
CA ILE A 523 -13.31 6.54 -9.98
C ILE A 523 -12.36 6.33 -8.82
N TYR A 524 -11.44 7.27 -8.67
CA TYR A 524 -10.50 7.34 -7.55
C TYR A 524 -10.88 8.52 -6.64
N ASP A 525 -10.68 8.36 -5.33
CA ASP A 525 -10.93 9.39 -4.30
C ASP A 525 -9.84 10.46 -4.23
N GLN A 526 -9.12 10.67 -5.34
CA GLN A 526 -7.99 11.59 -5.42
C GLN A 526 -7.97 12.34 -6.75
N GLY A 527 -7.54 13.60 -6.70
CA GLY A 527 -7.28 14.40 -7.88
C GLY A 527 -5.94 14.08 -8.54
N MET A 528 -5.94 13.40 -9.68
CA MET A 528 -4.73 12.99 -10.38
C MET A 528 -4.61 13.63 -11.76
N THR A 529 -3.37 13.93 -12.14
CA THR A 529 -2.99 14.13 -13.53
C THR A 529 -3.12 12.82 -14.32
N TYR A 530 -3.22 12.94 -15.65
CA TYR A 530 -3.25 11.76 -16.53
C TYR A 530 -2.05 10.82 -16.31
N SER A 531 -0.84 11.36 -16.08
CA SER A 531 0.36 10.54 -15.86
C SER A 531 0.32 9.77 -14.55
N GLN A 532 -0.17 10.38 -13.46
CA GLN A 532 -0.34 9.70 -12.18
C GLN A 532 -1.38 8.58 -12.32
N LEU A 533 -2.56 8.88 -12.88
CA LEU A 533 -3.59 7.88 -13.14
C LEU A 533 -3.08 6.74 -14.02
N SER A 534 -2.34 7.04 -15.09
CA SER A 534 -1.80 6.01 -15.99
C SER A 534 -0.92 5.01 -15.24
N ALA A 535 -0.07 5.47 -14.32
CA ALA A 535 0.75 4.58 -13.52
C ALA A 535 -0.09 3.65 -12.62
N HIS A 536 -1.16 4.17 -12.00
CA HIS A 536 -2.10 3.35 -11.21
C HIS A 536 -2.84 2.33 -12.07
N VAL A 537 -3.31 2.73 -13.24
CA VAL A 537 -4.00 1.83 -14.18
C VAL A 537 -3.03 0.76 -14.69
N ASP A 538 -1.82 1.13 -15.13
CA ASP A 538 -0.82 0.18 -15.64
C ASP A 538 -0.45 -0.88 -14.58
N ALA A 539 -0.24 -0.47 -13.32
CA ALA A 539 0.02 -1.38 -12.22
C ALA A 539 -1.17 -2.34 -11.98
N ARG A 540 -2.40 -1.80 -11.94
CA ARG A 540 -3.62 -2.59 -11.77
C ARG A 540 -3.83 -3.58 -12.91
N GLU A 541 -3.66 -3.16 -14.15
CA GLU A 541 -3.81 -4.03 -15.33
C GLU A 541 -2.74 -5.14 -15.33
N SER A 542 -1.51 -4.84 -14.89
CA SER A 542 -0.48 -5.87 -14.70
C SER A 542 -0.89 -6.90 -13.64
N TYR A 543 -1.52 -6.45 -12.54
CA TYR A 543 -2.04 -7.34 -11.51
C TYR A 543 -3.20 -8.19 -12.01
N LEU A 544 -4.17 -7.60 -12.72
CA LEU A 544 -5.30 -8.34 -13.29
C LEU A 544 -4.87 -9.36 -14.35
N ALA A 545 -3.90 -9.01 -15.20
CA ALA A 545 -3.33 -9.94 -16.17
C ALA A 545 -2.66 -11.13 -15.48
N ALA A 546 -1.97 -10.91 -14.36
CA ALA A 546 -1.40 -11.99 -13.55
C ALA A 546 -2.48 -12.85 -12.91
N VAL A 547 -3.54 -12.25 -12.35
CA VAL A 547 -4.70 -12.97 -11.81
C VAL A 547 -5.35 -13.85 -12.88
N GLU A 548 -5.52 -13.34 -14.10
CA GLU A 548 -6.09 -14.12 -15.20
C GLU A 548 -5.18 -15.28 -15.63
N ALA A 549 -3.87 -15.03 -15.75
CA ALA A 549 -2.89 -16.09 -16.00
C ALA A 549 -2.91 -17.17 -14.92
N ALA A 550 -3.15 -16.79 -13.66
CA ALA A 550 -3.24 -17.71 -12.53
C ALA A 550 -4.40 -18.70 -12.59
N LYS A 551 -5.42 -18.44 -13.41
CA LYS A 551 -6.56 -19.34 -13.58
C LYS A 551 -6.25 -20.54 -14.46
N ASP A 552 -5.19 -20.51 -15.25
CA ASP A 552 -4.78 -21.67 -16.02
C ASP A 552 -4.17 -22.72 -15.06
N THR A 553 -4.72 -23.91 -15.05
CA THR A 553 -4.23 -25.03 -14.22
C THR A 553 -4.29 -26.33 -15.02
N SER A 554 -4.22 -26.22 -16.36
CA SER A 554 -4.50 -27.35 -17.26
C SER A 554 -3.60 -28.55 -17.02
N HIS A 555 -2.36 -28.34 -16.58
CA HIS A 555 -1.39 -29.40 -16.27
C HIS A 555 -1.36 -29.80 -14.79
N THR A 556 -2.09 -29.10 -13.93
CA THR A 556 -2.12 -29.39 -12.50
C THR A 556 -3.05 -30.57 -12.21
N VAL A 557 -2.45 -31.70 -11.88
CA VAL A 557 -3.15 -32.91 -11.40
C VAL A 557 -3.64 -32.69 -9.98
N PHE A 558 -2.73 -32.24 -9.10
CA PHE A 558 -3.02 -32.00 -7.68
C PHE A 558 -2.20 -30.82 -7.18
N TYR A 559 -2.83 -29.97 -6.37
CA TYR A 559 -2.15 -28.91 -5.64
C TYR A 559 -2.70 -28.83 -4.22
N HIS A 560 -1.81 -28.88 -3.24
CA HIS A 560 -2.08 -28.59 -1.84
C HIS A 560 -1.20 -27.42 -1.42
N GLY A 561 -1.80 -26.22 -1.41
CA GLY A 561 -1.14 -24.99 -1.00
C GLY A 561 -0.98 -24.86 0.51
N GLY A 562 -0.32 -23.78 0.92
CA GLY A 562 -0.15 -23.46 2.33
C GLY A 562 0.92 -24.27 3.07
N ILE A 563 1.12 -23.91 4.34
CA ILE A 563 1.96 -24.66 5.28
C ILE A 563 1.08 -25.61 6.07
N THR A 564 1.38 -26.90 6.02
CA THR A 564 0.71 -27.93 6.82
C THR A 564 1.65 -28.55 7.83
N ASP A 565 1.31 -28.39 9.10
CA ASP A 565 2.03 -28.98 10.24
C ASP A 565 1.46 -30.36 10.60
N PHE A 566 2.27 -31.41 10.47
CA PHE A 566 1.90 -32.77 10.87
C PHE A 566 2.46 -33.10 12.26
N LYS A 567 1.66 -33.71 13.16
CA LYS A 567 2.03 -33.95 14.57
C LYS A 567 2.39 -35.40 14.88
N ASN A 568 3.07 -36.08 13.96
CA ASN A 568 3.52 -37.47 14.12
C ASN A 568 2.39 -38.48 14.36
N THR A 569 1.24 -38.28 13.71
CA THR A 569 0.09 -39.18 13.78
C THR A 569 -0.56 -39.32 12.41
N VAL A 570 -0.95 -40.54 12.04
CA VAL A 570 -1.62 -40.80 10.74
C VAL A 570 -3.00 -40.16 10.64
N ARG A 571 -3.55 -39.70 11.78
CA ARG A 571 -4.81 -38.94 11.80
C ARG A 571 -4.69 -37.54 11.19
N ASP A 572 -3.47 -37.01 11.12
CA ASP A 572 -3.20 -35.71 10.50
C ASP A 572 -2.92 -35.86 8.99
N ALA A 573 -2.84 -37.10 8.48
CA ALA A 573 -2.59 -37.33 7.07
C ALA A 573 -3.74 -36.78 6.22
N ILE A 574 -3.39 -36.14 5.12
CA ILE A 574 -4.36 -35.65 4.13
C ILE A 574 -4.50 -36.74 3.08
N VAL A 575 -5.73 -37.19 2.84
CA VAL A 575 -6.04 -38.21 1.85
C VAL A 575 -6.84 -37.56 0.73
N THR A 576 -6.32 -37.66 -0.48
CA THR A 576 -7.00 -37.22 -1.71
C THR A 576 -7.35 -38.45 -2.51
N GLU A 577 -8.64 -38.70 -2.66
CA GLU A 577 -9.13 -39.84 -3.44
C GLU A 577 -8.72 -39.74 -4.90
N THR A 578 -8.53 -40.89 -5.55
CA THR A 578 -8.18 -40.93 -6.97
C THR A 578 -9.32 -40.40 -7.84
N ASP A 579 -8.98 -39.68 -8.92
CA ASP A 579 -9.88 -39.21 -9.96
C ASP A 579 -9.21 -39.29 -11.34
N ASP A 580 -9.95 -38.89 -12.39
CA ASP A 580 -9.48 -38.98 -13.77
C ASP A 580 -8.21 -38.15 -14.05
N LYS A 581 -7.90 -37.11 -13.23
CA LYS A 581 -6.70 -36.28 -13.44
C LYS A 581 -5.42 -37.00 -13.08
N PHE A 582 -5.48 -37.99 -12.19
CA PHE A 582 -4.30 -38.76 -11.81
C PHE A 582 -3.88 -39.78 -12.86
N SER A 583 -4.74 -40.09 -13.83
CA SER A 583 -4.45 -41.02 -14.93
C SER A 583 -3.47 -40.37 -15.93
N THR A 584 -2.18 -40.50 -15.63
CA THR A 584 -1.09 -39.79 -16.34
C THR A 584 0.00 -40.76 -16.78
N THR A 585 0.52 -40.58 -17.99
CA THR A 585 1.63 -41.39 -18.55
C THR A 585 3.01 -40.88 -18.15
N GLU A 586 3.07 -39.65 -17.66
CA GLU A 586 4.24 -38.99 -17.12
C GLU A 586 3.78 -37.98 -16.08
N GLY A 587 4.68 -37.52 -15.22
CA GLY A 587 4.32 -36.52 -14.23
C GLY A 587 5.49 -36.06 -13.38
N THR A 588 5.24 -34.99 -12.62
CA THR A 588 6.20 -34.41 -11.70
C THR A 588 5.55 -34.14 -10.36
N VAL A 589 6.16 -34.64 -9.28
CA VAL A 589 5.77 -34.35 -7.89
C VAL A 589 6.82 -33.43 -7.27
N ALA A 590 6.38 -32.27 -6.78
CA ALA A 590 7.22 -31.29 -6.12
C ALA A 590 6.65 -30.88 -4.76
N LEU A 591 7.54 -30.68 -3.80
CA LEU A 591 7.18 -30.20 -2.47
C LEU A 591 8.37 -29.55 -1.76
N ASN A 592 8.06 -28.70 -0.78
CA ASN A 592 9.03 -28.34 0.26
C ASN A 592 8.65 -28.95 1.59
N PHE A 593 9.65 -29.26 2.40
CA PHE A 593 9.43 -29.81 3.73
C PHE A 593 10.47 -29.37 4.74
N ARG A 594 10.04 -29.27 6.01
CA ARG A 594 10.90 -28.99 7.16
C ARG A 594 10.65 -30.02 8.26
N PRO A 595 11.52 -31.03 8.41
CA PRO A 595 11.27 -32.13 9.33
C PRO A 595 11.58 -31.73 10.77
N GLU A 596 10.70 -32.09 11.71
CA GLU A 596 11.00 -32.03 13.15
C GLU A 596 11.55 -33.36 13.67
N LEU A 597 11.40 -34.44 12.90
CA LEU A 597 11.96 -35.75 13.19
C LEU A 597 12.42 -36.43 11.91
N VAL A 598 13.64 -36.97 11.95
CA VAL A 598 14.31 -37.54 10.76
C VAL A 598 14.52 -39.06 10.84
N ASN A 599 14.04 -39.70 11.91
CA ASN A 599 14.19 -41.14 12.14
C ASN A 599 12.86 -41.87 12.00
N GLY A 600 12.91 -43.15 11.58
CA GLY A 600 11.81 -44.10 11.76
C GLY A 600 10.79 -44.22 10.62
N GLY A 601 11.13 -43.83 9.38
CA GLY A 601 10.23 -43.93 8.22
C GLY A 601 9.06 -42.95 8.33
N ARG A 602 9.22 -41.76 7.76
CA ARG A 602 8.27 -40.64 7.86
C ARG A 602 7.81 -40.29 6.44
N GLY A 603 6.58 -40.63 6.07
CA GLY A 603 6.03 -40.39 4.74
C GLY A 603 5.67 -38.93 4.53
N LEU A 604 6.23 -38.31 3.50
CA LEU A 604 5.92 -36.96 3.08
C LEU A 604 4.76 -36.98 2.08
N VAL A 605 4.90 -37.80 1.02
CA VAL A 605 3.90 -38.05 -0.01
C VAL A 605 3.89 -39.54 -0.34
N SER A 606 2.71 -40.12 -0.51
CA SER A 606 2.53 -41.54 -0.87
C SER A 606 1.32 -41.71 -1.78
N ARG A 607 1.53 -42.40 -2.91
CA ARG A 607 0.49 -42.98 -3.78
C ARG A 607 0.92 -44.42 -4.06
N ASP A 608 0.91 -45.22 -3.00
CA ASP A 608 1.54 -46.54 -2.94
C ASP A 608 0.74 -47.42 -1.97
N SER A 609 0.50 -48.66 -2.35
CA SER A 609 -0.22 -49.67 -1.56
C SER A 609 0.54 -51.00 -1.59
N THR A 610 0.01 -52.06 -0.99
CA THR A 610 0.66 -53.37 -1.05
C THR A 610 0.53 -53.97 -2.45
N GLY A 611 1.64 -54.23 -3.12
CA GLY A 611 1.65 -54.89 -4.43
C GLY A 611 2.79 -54.38 -5.30
N LEU A 612 2.72 -54.71 -6.59
CA LEU A 612 3.28 -53.89 -7.66
C LEU A 612 2.07 -53.26 -8.36
N GLY A 613 1.97 -51.93 -8.37
CA GLY A 613 0.79 -51.21 -8.88
C GLY A 613 1.10 -49.75 -9.20
N ASP A 614 2.27 -49.53 -9.77
CA ASP A 614 2.82 -48.21 -10.12
C ASP A 614 2.91 -47.24 -8.94
N GLY A 615 3.36 -47.76 -7.79
CA GLY A 615 3.44 -47.04 -6.52
C GLY A 615 4.52 -45.93 -6.48
N PHE A 616 4.18 -44.81 -5.84
CA PHE A 616 5.09 -43.69 -5.57
C PHE A 616 5.17 -43.37 -4.08
N HIS A 617 6.37 -43.14 -3.53
CA HIS A 617 6.44 -42.41 -2.26
C HIS A 617 7.74 -41.63 -2.04
N ILE A 618 7.63 -40.58 -1.24
CA ILE A 618 8.73 -39.78 -0.71
C ILE A 618 8.69 -39.89 0.81
N ALA A 619 9.79 -40.31 1.43
CA ALA A 619 9.86 -40.49 2.88
C ALA A 619 11.23 -40.18 3.47
N ILE A 620 11.28 -39.84 4.76
CA ILE A 620 12.52 -39.67 5.51
C ILE A 620 12.76 -40.90 6.39
N SER A 621 13.95 -41.49 6.29
CA SER A 621 14.35 -42.63 7.10
C SER A 621 15.79 -42.50 7.55
N ASN A 622 15.99 -42.37 8.87
CA ASN A 622 17.29 -42.34 9.54
C ASN A 622 18.24 -41.25 9.00
N GLY A 623 17.71 -40.04 8.75
CA GLY A 623 18.47 -38.92 8.21
C GLY A 623 18.63 -38.94 6.69
N SER A 624 18.02 -39.89 5.98
CA SER A 624 18.03 -39.94 4.51
C SER A 624 16.62 -39.68 3.97
N LEU A 625 16.50 -38.83 2.95
CA LEU A 625 15.32 -38.78 2.10
C LEU A 625 15.37 -39.96 1.12
N VAL A 626 14.24 -40.64 0.93
CA VAL A 626 14.06 -41.76 0.01
C VAL A 626 12.91 -41.41 -0.92
N VAL A 627 13.17 -41.44 -2.23
CA VAL A 627 12.15 -41.36 -3.27
C VAL A 627 12.07 -42.71 -3.94
N LYS A 628 10.89 -43.35 -3.90
CA LYS A 628 10.63 -44.68 -4.46
C LYS A 628 9.69 -44.56 -5.64
N PHE A 629 10.06 -45.25 -6.72
CA PHE A 629 9.26 -45.46 -7.92
C PHE A 629 9.04 -46.98 -8.06
N GLU A 630 7.83 -47.38 -8.37
CA GLU A 630 7.45 -48.77 -8.56
C GLU A 630 6.72 -48.90 -9.89
N ASP A 631 6.92 -50.03 -10.57
CA ASP A 631 6.21 -50.44 -11.76
C ASP A 631 5.98 -51.96 -11.70
N ASP A 632 5.37 -52.53 -12.74
CA ASP A 632 5.14 -53.97 -12.86
C ASP A 632 6.42 -54.84 -12.82
N ASP A 633 7.58 -54.26 -13.14
CA ASP A 633 8.87 -54.96 -13.18
C ASP A 633 9.63 -54.91 -11.84
N GLY A 634 9.31 -53.93 -10.98
CA GLY A 634 9.80 -53.89 -9.60
C GLY A 634 9.85 -52.49 -8.99
N THR A 635 10.85 -52.26 -8.14
CA THR A 635 11.01 -51.01 -7.39
C THR A 635 12.40 -50.42 -7.62
N GLN A 636 12.44 -49.12 -7.91
CA GLN A 636 13.64 -48.29 -7.89
C GLN A 636 13.57 -47.26 -6.77
N ALA A 637 14.73 -46.84 -6.25
CA ALA A 637 14.78 -45.78 -5.24
C ALA A 637 16.07 -44.96 -5.30
N LEU A 638 15.93 -43.65 -5.11
CA LEU A 638 17.04 -42.70 -4.94
C LEU A 638 17.08 -42.20 -3.50
N ARG A 639 18.29 -41.96 -2.98
CA ARG A 639 18.52 -41.59 -1.58
C ARG A 639 19.40 -40.35 -1.46
N TYR A 640 18.92 -39.35 -0.72
CA TYR A 640 19.69 -38.16 -0.35
C TYR A 640 19.99 -38.19 1.15
N GLU A 641 21.27 -38.20 1.50
CA GLU A 641 21.74 -38.28 2.89
C GLU A 641 21.85 -36.89 3.55
N GLY A 642 21.77 -36.85 4.88
CA GLY A 642 22.04 -35.62 5.65
C GLY A 642 20.83 -34.71 5.81
N ILE A 643 19.62 -35.28 5.85
CA ILE A 643 18.41 -34.56 6.27
C ILE A 643 18.50 -34.25 7.76
N GLU A 644 18.57 -32.96 8.05
CA GLU A 644 18.61 -32.38 9.39
C GLU A 644 17.25 -31.87 9.84
N ARG A 645 17.01 -31.89 11.15
CA ARG A 645 15.81 -31.32 11.76
C ARG A 645 15.80 -29.80 11.62
N TYR A 646 14.61 -29.22 11.45
CA TYR A 646 14.37 -27.78 11.40
C TYR A 646 15.01 -27.04 10.23
N LYS A 647 15.43 -27.78 9.20
CA LYS A 647 15.99 -27.23 7.96
C LYS A 647 15.00 -27.47 6.82
N ASP A 648 14.79 -26.45 6.00
CA ASP A 648 13.93 -26.54 4.81
C ASP A 648 14.67 -27.27 3.68
N TYR A 649 13.93 -28.10 2.95
CA TYR A 649 14.39 -28.82 1.77
C TYR A 649 13.33 -28.72 0.67
N SER A 650 13.78 -28.62 -0.58
CA SER A 650 12.92 -28.79 -1.76
C SER A 650 13.20 -30.12 -2.44
N VAL A 651 12.16 -30.77 -2.94
CA VAL A 651 12.25 -32.01 -3.72
C VAL A 651 11.41 -31.87 -4.98
N VAL A 652 11.98 -32.27 -6.11
CA VAL A 652 11.28 -32.48 -7.37
C VAL A 652 11.58 -33.91 -7.81
N ALA A 653 10.54 -34.69 -8.11
CA ALA A 653 10.64 -36.04 -8.63
C ALA A 653 9.78 -36.15 -9.88
N SER A 654 10.37 -36.47 -11.02
CA SER A 654 9.63 -36.65 -12.27
C SER A 654 9.73 -38.10 -12.76
N PHE A 655 8.73 -38.55 -13.50
CA PHE A 655 8.70 -39.84 -14.17
C PHE A 655 8.08 -39.70 -15.55
N GLY A 656 8.56 -40.48 -16.52
CA GLY A 656 8.07 -40.47 -17.89
C GLY A 656 9.16 -40.91 -18.87
N ASN A 657 8.78 -41.29 -20.09
CA ASN A 657 9.72 -41.69 -21.14
C ASN A 657 10.71 -42.80 -20.74
N GLY A 658 10.28 -43.72 -19.86
CA GLY A 658 11.08 -44.88 -19.40
C GLY A 658 12.07 -44.57 -18.28
N VAL A 659 12.03 -43.37 -17.69
CA VAL A 659 12.97 -42.93 -16.66
C VAL A 659 12.26 -42.16 -15.56
N ALA A 660 12.89 -42.11 -14.38
CA ALA A 660 12.51 -41.22 -13.30
C ALA A 660 13.74 -40.48 -12.75
N ASP A 661 13.58 -39.19 -12.49
CA ASP A 661 14.62 -38.28 -12.04
C ASP A 661 14.25 -37.63 -10.71
N VAL A 662 15.26 -37.34 -9.88
CA VAL A 662 15.07 -36.68 -8.60
C VAL A 662 16.07 -35.54 -8.43
N TRP A 663 15.57 -34.41 -7.94
CA TRP A 663 16.36 -33.27 -7.49
C TRP A 663 16.05 -32.94 -6.04
N VAL A 664 17.08 -32.57 -5.28
CA VAL A 664 16.96 -32.06 -3.91
C VAL A 664 17.66 -30.72 -3.86
N ASN A 665 16.98 -29.67 -3.37
CA ASN A 665 17.51 -28.30 -3.32
C ASN A 665 18.07 -27.84 -4.68
N ASN A 666 17.30 -28.05 -5.75
CA ASN A 666 17.65 -27.76 -7.14
C ASN A 666 18.94 -28.45 -7.65
N THR A 667 19.44 -29.46 -6.94
CA THR A 667 20.60 -30.26 -7.32
C THR A 667 20.14 -31.63 -7.78
N HIS A 668 20.55 -32.06 -8.97
CA HIS A 668 20.22 -33.38 -9.50
C HIS A 668 20.85 -34.47 -8.62
N LEU A 669 20.01 -35.35 -8.09
CA LEU A 669 20.41 -36.47 -7.25
C LEU A 669 20.78 -37.69 -8.11
N GLY A 670 19.98 -37.97 -9.14
CA GLY A 670 20.18 -39.07 -10.06
C GLY A 670 18.92 -39.45 -10.83
N GLN A 671 19.08 -40.49 -11.63
CA GLN A 671 18.07 -41.02 -12.55
C GLN A 671 18.02 -42.55 -12.42
N VAL A 672 16.82 -43.14 -12.58
CA VAL A 672 16.59 -44.59 -12.64
C VAL A 672 15.73 -44.96 -13.85
N GLU A 673 15.91 -46.17 -14.38
CA GLU A 673 15.02 -46.72 -15.42
C GLU A 673 13.74 -47.25 -14.77
N THR A 674 12.58 -46.90 -15.32
CA THR A 674 11.27 -47.37 -14.85
C THR A 674 10.21 -47.12 -15.91
N ASN A 675 9.21 -48.00 -16.01
CA ASN A 675 8.05 -47.83 -16.87
C ASN A 675 6.83 -47.30 -16.10
N MET A 676 7.05 -46.79 -14.87
CA MET A 676 6.01 -46.28 -14.01
C MET A 676 5.12 -45.25 -14.72
N ASP A 677 3.82 -45.47 -14.66
CA ASP A 677 2.78 -44.52 -15.02
C ASP A 677 1.63 -44.58 -14.01
N TRP A 678 0.75 -43.58 -13.97
CA TRP A 678 -0.40 -43.58 -13.05
C TRP A 678 -1.72 -43.88 -13.74
N THR A 679 -1.70 -44.40 -14.96
CA THR A 679 -2.93 -44.61 -15.75
C THR A 679 -3.86 -45.65 -15.11
N ASP A 680 -3.28 -46.70 -14.54
CA ASP A 680 -3.99 -47.79 -13.85
C ASP A 680 -3.82 -47.77 -12.31
N ASN A 681 -3.12 -46.76 -11.76
CA ASN A 681 -2.91 -46.64 -10.32
C ASN A 681 -4.18 -46.13 -9.59
N SER A 682 -4.86 -47.05 -8.91
CA SER A 682 -6.10 -46.79 -8.15
C SER A 682 -5.91 -46.19 -6.75
N ASP A 683 -4.68 -45.99 -6.28
CA ASP A 683 -4.41 -45.54 -4.92
C ASP A 683 -4.69 -44.04 -4.72
N SER A 684 -5.16 -43.68 -3.53
CA SER A 684 -5.31 -42.29 -3.11
C SER A 684 -3.93 -41.63 -2.95
N LEU A 685 -3.83 -40.33 -3.24
CA LEU A 685 -2.64 -39.53 -2.89
C LEU A 685 -2.70 -39.13 -1.41
N ILE A 686 -1.63 -39.40 -0.67
CA ILE A 686 -1.56 -39.21 0.77
C ILE A 686 -0.41 -38.29 1.13
N LEU A 687 -0.68 -37.23 1.89
CA LEU A 687 0.32 -36.32 2.45
C LEU A 687 0.51 -36.61 3.94
N GLY A 688 1.76 -36.65 4.39
CA GLY A 688 2.11 -36.79 5.80
C GLY A 688 2.03 -38.20 6.38
N ALA A 689 1.87 -39.24 5.55
CA ALA A 689 1.97 -40.64 5.94
C ALA A 689 2.36 -41.54 4.75
N LEU A 690 2.70 -42.80 5.03
CA LEU A 690 2.88 -43.87 4.03
C LEU A 690 1.64 -44.76 3.98
N ASN A 691 1.32 -45.25 2.78
CA ASN A 691 0.18 -46.16 2.58
C ASN A 691 0.54 -47.55 2.05
N SER A 692 1.83 -47.84 1.90
CA SER A 692 2.35 -49.11 1.34
C SER A 692 2.00 -50.38 2.13
N ASN A 693 1.24 -50.29 3.24
CA ASN A 693 0.72 -51.43 4.01
C ASN A 693 -0.79 -51.67 3.78
N SER A 694 -1.48 -50.76 3.10
CA SER A 694 -2.90 -50.86 2.77
C SER A 694 -3.09 -51.71 1.51
N ALA A 695 -4.24 -52.37 1.39
CA ALA A 695 -4.62 -52.97 0.12
C ALA A 695 -4.85 -51.89 -0.95
N ALA A 696 -4.62 -52.23 -2.22
CA ALA A 696 -4.83 -51.34 -3.36
C ALA A 696 -6.19 -50.63 -3.33
N GLY A 697 -6.19 -49.33 -3.58
CA GLY A 697 -7.37 -48.46 -3.52
C GLY A 697 -7.91 -48.23 -2.11
N THR A 698 -7.16 -48.52 -1.04
CA THR A 698 -7.61 -48.32 0.36
C THR A 698 -6.58 -47.56 1.20
N THR A 699 -7.05 -46.98 2.31
CA THR A 699 -6.22 -46.27 3.30
C THR A 699 -6.25 -46.93 4.69
N SER A 700 -6.58 -48.22 4.73
CA SER A 700 -6.91 -48.96 5.97
C SER A 700 -5.72 -49.20 6.92
N ALA A 701 -4.48 -49.11 6.43
CA ALA A 701 -3.27 -49.41 7.17
C ALA A 701 -2.16 -48.35 6.99
N MET A 702 -2.54 -47.08 6.89
CA MET A 702 -1.58 -45.97 6.87
C MET A 702 -0.61 -46.03 8.07
N HIS A 703 0.66 -45.68 7.84
CA HIS A 703 1.72 -45.75 8.84
C HIS A 703 2.81 -44.70 8.57
N GLY A 704 3.86 -44.68 9.39
CA GLY A 704 5.00 -43.80 9.16
C GLY A 704 4.64 -42.31 9.13
N ALA A 705 3.82 -41.85 10.07
CA ALA A 705 3.34 -40.47 10.10
C ALA A 705 4.48 -39.44 10.13
N TYR A 706 4.32 -38.36 9.39
CA TYR A 706 5.28 -37.26 9.36
C TYR A 706 5.21 -36.40 10.61
N PHE A 707 6.36 -35.86 11.02
CA PHE A 707 6.46 -34.85 12.06
C PHE A 707 7.31 -33.70 11.54
N GLY A 708 6.65 -32.60 11.21
CA GLY A 708 7.25 -31.46 10.53
C GLY A 708 6.23 -30.69 9.73
N ALA A 709 6.72 -29.70 8.99
CA ALA A 709 5.92 -28.92 8.07
C ALA A 709 6.11 -29.43 6.63
N LEU A 710 5.03 -29.49 5.86
CA LEU A 710 5.06 -29.41 4.41
C LEU A 710 4.70 -27.97 4.02
N ASN A 711 5.32 -27.46 2.96
CA ASN A 711 5.02 -26.15 2.38
C ASN A 711 4.81 -26.33 0.88
N GLY A 712 3.54 -26.46 0.48
CA GLY A 712 3.17 -26.76 -0.89
C GLY A 712 3.45 -28.21 -1.31
N VAL A 713 2.48 -28.83 -1.97
CA VAL A 713 2.67 -30.06 -2.75
C VAL A 713 2.01 -29.86 -4.11
N LEU A 714 2.77 -30.04 -5.18
CA LEU A 714 2.31 -29.91 -6.55
C LEU A 714 2.54 -31.23 -7.30
N VAL A 715 1.53 -31.66 -8.04
CA VAL A 715 1.61 -32.73 -9.02
C VAL A 715 1.17 -32.16 -10.36
N VAL A 716 2.01 -32.31 -11.38
CA VAL A 716 1.68 -31.98 -12.77
C VAL A 716 1.77 -33.22 -13.66
N ASP A 717 1.03 -33.22 -14.77
CA ASP A 717 0.92 -34.33 -15.74
C ASP A 717 2.02 -34.32 -16.82
N GLU A 718 3.09 -33.57 -16.60
CA GLU A 718 4.27 -33.53 -17.47
C GLU A 718 5.54 -33.89 -16.68
N SER A 719 6.49 -34.55 -17.34
CA SER A 719 7.83 -34.78 -16.79
C SER A 719 8.68 -33.53 -16.96
N MET A 720 8.88 -32.77 -15.88
CA MET A 720 9.54 -31.48 -15.88
C MET A 720 10.84 -31.51 -15.05
N THR A 721 11.87 -30.85 -15.56
CA THR A 721 13.04 -30.46 -14.76
C THR A 721 12.66 -29.35 -13.75
N PRO A 722 13.47 -29.09 -12.70
CA PRO A 722 13.21 -27.97 -11.79
C PRO A 722 13.11 -26.61 -12.49
N GLN A 723 13.81 -26.41 -13.61
CA GLN A 723 13.75 -25.17 -14.37
C GLN A 723 12.43 -25.00 -15.13
N GLU A 724 11.95 -26.07 -15.77
CA GLU A 724 10.65 -26.09 -16.46
C GLU A 724 9.52 -25.95 -15.44
N LEU A 725 9.59 -26.68 -14.33
CA LEU A 725 8.63 -26.58 -13.25
C LEU A 725 8.61 -25.19 -12.62
N ALA A 726 9.77 -24.56 -12.40
CA ALA A 726 9.82 -23.18 -11.92
C ALA A 726 9.19 -22.20 -12.92
N ALA A 727 9.39 -22.38 -14.23
CA ALA A 727 8.73 -21.56 -15.25
C ALA A 727 7.21 -21.77 -15.25
N TYR A 728 6.75 -23.01 -15.05
CA TYR A 728 5.33 -23.32 -14.85
C TYR A 728 4.80 -22.62 -13.59
N ILE A 729 5.45 -22.77 -12.44
CA ILE A 729 5.04 -22.14 -11.17
C ILE A 729 5.05 -20.61 -11.27
N ASP A 730 6.02 -20.00 -11.95
CA ASP A 730 6.09 -18.55 -12.16
C ASP A 730 4.97 -18.05 -13.08
N ALA A 731 4.49 -18.87 -14.01
CA ALA A 731 3.35 -18.57 -14.88
C ALA A 731 1.98 -18.75 -14.18
N HIS A 732 1.94 -19.45 -13.04
CA HIS A 732 0.72 -19.77 -12.31
C HIS A 732 0.75 -19.20 -10.87
N PRO A 733 0.37 -17.91 -10.69
CA PRO A 733 0.44 -17.20 -9.40
C PRO A 733 -0.21 -17.85 -8.18
N LEU A 734 -1.20 -18.74 -8.36
CA LEU A 734 -1.84 -19.46 -7.25
C LEU A 734 -0.99 -20.63 -6.72
N ILE A 735 0.05 -21.04 -7.45
CA ILE A 735 0.90 -22.16 -7.06
C ILE A 735 2.09 -21.63 -6.24
N LEU A 736 2.11 -22.05 -4.97
CA LEU A 736 3.13 -21.76 -3.96
C LEU A 736 3.85 -23.06 -3.58
N VAL A 737 4.87 -23.44 -4.35
CA VAL A 737 5.77 -24.58 -4.11
C VAL A 737 7.18 -24.19 -4.51
#